data_AF-A0A7C3Q6R4-F1
#
_entry.id   AF-A0A7C3Q6R4-F1
#
_cell.length_a   1.000
_cell.length_b   1.000
_cell.length_c   1.000
_cell.angle_alpha   90.00
_cell.angle_beta   90.00
_cell.angle_gamma   90.00
#
_symmetry.space_group_name_H-M   'P 1'
#
loop_
_entity.id
_entity.type
_entity.pdbx_description
1 polymer ?
#
loop_
_entity_poly.entity_id
_entity_poly.type
_entity_poly.pdbx_seq_one_letter_code
_entity_poly.pdbx_strand_id
1 'polypeptide(L)'
;MEESTTVKLAKGLALQIKKQKTAKSLMVTLTLNSQEKCLLHWGVSNGPKAAWQLPPEAAWPPDTNAVSLAAVQTAFTVQKTKSRIQLKFPAARDFSSLSFVLFFPDEDRWDNNNGKNYCIKLPLAGESLFSPTEVLRKELSDRQVLFRQTYHLAGTELAAAVILSGEHYLIKLYSDITGRLALHWGINKKSRYEWLLPPEHLRPRGTITVDDKAAQSDFIQIDGLNQLQLEWPADEAVQGLTFVLHQLDTGQWFKPERNFFIPVKNPPLADTALATTELAEIADQIIQVETGGNSWTLMHRFNLAHDLLDRIGTDSQGLALLFVWLRFSAIRQLDWQRKYNTQPRELTHAQQRLTMKLAECYRHNTQAGRELIRLILSTVGRGGEGGRGQRIRDDILQIMHRHKIKEVTGHFMEEWHQKLHNNATPDDIVICEAYLAFLRSNGQLDIFYKTLAEGGISKERLETFERPIVTAPDFVPYIKNGLIADFEKYLQLLKSIYSATDLFSAAEAAGHCLDDQLRDRLWRFYNDRDNMNITVMDQVRSLTNLRHGLIDRLHTNPDTRCLRDLLYLDLALEEFLRLVIERRTKDFSQADLVELLDSVLDNLIINHDDESLSSCFHHWRRLRESDQSEREWVLHAGSVLDRVTEALGGFIDYYHALLQAKAEHLGQAFQADEWTVDLFSQEVIRGSSAYVLSTLLRRLAPILRAAAQLGSWQVISPGEVSGKVEAAELSAVQARVFKKP
;
A
#
# COMPACT_ATOMS: atom_id res chain seq x y z
N MET A 1 36.20 -7.41 -28.51
CA MET A 1 34.75 -7.62 -28.24
C MET A 1 33.97 -7.54 -29.54
N GLU A 2 32.93 -8.36 -29.71
CA GLU A 2 32.06 -8.41 -30.91
C GLU A 2 30.58 -8.28 -30.51
N GLU A 3 29.90 -7.24 -30.99
CA GLU A 3 28.45 -7.01 -30.87
C GLU A 3 27.78 -7.39 -32.20
N SER A 4 26.62 -8.07 -32.16
CA SER A 4 25.84 -8.40 -33.36
C SER A 4 24.37 -8.02 -33.16
N THR A 5 23.82 -7.26 -34.11
CA THR A 5 22.41 -6.85 -34.15
C THR A 5 21.82 -7.13 -35.54
N THR A 6 20.51 -7.24 -35.65
CA THR A 6 19.83 -7.48 -36.93
C THR A 6 18.74 -6.42 -37.13
N VAL A 7 18.79 -5.72 -38.27
CA VAL A 7 17.79 -4.73 -38.66
C VAL A 7 16.88 -5.32 -39.72
N LYS A 8 15.57 -5.23 -39.51
CA LYS A 8 14.58 -5.59 -40.55
C LYS A 8 14.51 -4.47 -41.59
N LEU A 9 14.56 -4.86 -42.85
CA LEU A 9 14.49 -3.98 -44.01
C LEU A 9 13.15 -4.16 -44.72
N ALA A 10 12.88 -3.36 -45.76
CA ALA A 10 11.68 -3.54 -46.58
C ALA A 10 11.66 -4.91 -47.29
N LYS A 11 10.47 -5.36 -47.72
CA LYS A 11 10.24 -6.62 -48.46
C LYS A 11 10.79 -7.89 -47.79
N GLY A 12 10.89 -7.94 -46.46
CA GLY A 12 11.33 -9.14 -45.74
C GLY A 12 12.85 -9.38 -45.72
N LEU A 13 13.64 -8.42 -46.21
CA LEU A 13 15.09 -8.42 -46.08
C LEU A 13 15.52 -8.13 -44.64
N ALA A 14 16.73 -8.55 -44.29
CA ALA A 14 17.35 -8.36 -42.99
C ALA A 14 18.85 -8.06 -43.15
N LEU A 15 19.31 -7.00 -42.48
CA LEU A 15 20.71 -6.64 -42.40
C LEU A 15 21.27 -7.02 -41.03
N GLN A 16 22.18 -7.98 -41.00
CA GLN A 16 22.96 -8.27 -39.82
C GLN A 16 24.14 -7.31 -39.74
N ILE A 17 24.25 -6.60 -38.62
CA ILE A 17 25.32 -5.65 -38.32
C ILE A 17 26.18 -6.27 -37.24
N LYS A 18 27.47 -6.42 -37.51
CA LYS A 18 28.46 -6.88 -36.52
C LYS A 18 29.50 -5.80 -36.29
N LYS A 19 29.74 -5.42 -35.03
CA LYS A 19 30.76 -4.45 -34.64
C LYS A 19 31.85 -5.15 -33.86
N GLN A 20 33.09 -5.01 -34.28
CA GLN A 20 34.25 -5.57 -33.58
C GLN A 20 35.24 -4.45 -33.26
N LYS A 21 35.47 -4.21 -31.96
CA LYS A 21 36.39 -3.16 -31.49
C LYS A 21 37.70 -3.78 -31.03
N THR A 22 38.79 -3.13 -31.42
CA THR A 22 40.16 -3.35 -30.95
C THR A 22 40.73 -2.02 -30.45
N ALA A 23 41.92 -2.04 -29.84
CA ALA A 23 42.59 -0.82 -29.39
C ALA A 23 42.84 0.21 -30.51
N LYS A 24 42.97 -0.23 -31.77
CA LYS A 24 43.36 0.62 -32.91
C LYS A 24 42.23 0.89 -33.92
N SER A 25 41.21 0.05 -33.97
CA SER A 25 40.14 0.18 -34.97
C SER A 25 38.79 -0.36 -34.51
N LEU A 26 37.71 0.19 -35.08
CA LEU A 26 36.37 -0.38 -35.07
C LEU A 26 36.07 -0.96 -36.45
N MET A 27 35.76 -2.25 -36.52
CA MET A 27 35.27 -2.91 -37.72
C MET A 27 33.75 -3.02 -37.66
N VAL A 28 33.05 -2.59 -38.70
CA VAL A 28 31.60 -2.77 -38.88
C VAL A 28 31.38 -3.66 -40.09
N THR A 29 30.87 -4.86 -39.87
CA THR A 29 30.44 -5.78 -40.92
C THR A 29 28.94 -5.66 -41.12
N LEU A 30 28.51 -5.45 -42.35
CA LEU A 30 27.11 -5.49 -42.77
C LEU A 30 26.90 -6.73 -43.61
N THR A 31 25.93 -7.58 -43.25
CA THR A 31 25.60 -8.81 -43.98
C THR A 31 24.11 -8.81 -44.32
N LEU A 32 23.79 -8.69 -45.60
CA LEU A 32 22.44 -8.72 -46.13
C LEU A 32 22.05 -10.17 -46.46
N ASN A 33 20.85 -10.58 -46.06
CA ASN A 33 20.29 -11.90 -46.36
C ASN A 33 19.73 -12.02 -47.79
N SER A 34 20.40 -11.42 -48.78
CA SER A 34 20.03 -11.48 -50.19
C SER A 34 21.28 -11.55 -51.07
N GLN A 35 21.10 -12.11 -52.27
CA GLN A 35 22.08 -12.14 -53.35
C GLN A 35 21.85 -11.02 -54.39
N GLU A 36 20.78 -10.25 -54.24
CA GLU A 36 20.48 -9.13 -55.13
C GLU A 36 21.64 -8.13 -55.16
N LYS A 37 21.89 -7.55 -56.34
CA LYS A 37 22.84 -6.46 -56.49
C LYS A 37 22.33 -5.28 -55.64
N CYS A 38 23.11 -4.91 -54.64
CA CYS A 38 22.75 -3.87 -53.68
C CYS A 38 23.96 -2.96 -53.43
N LEU A 39 23.71 -1.65 -53.41
CA LEU A 39 24.67 -0.63 -53.03
C LEU A 39 24.28 -0.04 -51.67
N LEU A 40 25.27 0.06 -50.79
CA LEU A 40 25.16 0.85 -49.56
C LEU A 40 25.44 2.31 -49.91
N HIS A 41 24.46 3.18 -49.79
CA HIS A 41 24.65 4.63 -49.89
C HIS A 41 24.74 5.20 -48.47
N TRP A 42 25.92 5.64 -48.04
CA TRP A 42 26.19 5.92 -46.64
C TRP A 42 27.08 7.14 -46.39
N GLY A 43 26.91 7.72 -45.21
CA GLY A 43 27.74 8.77 -44.65
C GLY A 43 27.92 8.56 -43.14
N VAL A 44 28.77 9.38 -42.52
CA VAL A 44 28.97 9.41 -41.06
C VAL A 44 28.39 10.68 -40.47
N SER A 45 28.12 10.70 -39.17
CA SER A 45 27.60 11.89 -38.50
C SER A 45 27.87 11.88 -36.99
N ASN A 46 27.71 13.04 -36.36
CA ASN A 46 27.90 13.21 -34.91
C ASN A 46 26.68 12.76 -34.09
N GLY A 47 25.67 12.18 -34.75
CA GLY A 47 24.52 11.57 -34.09
C GLY A 47 23.41 11.22 -35.09
N PRO A 48 22.38 10.46 -34.67
CA PRO A 48 21.37 9.91 -35.58
C PRO A 48 20.55 10.94 -36.36
N LYS A 49 20.47 12.18 -35.87
CA LYS A 49 19.74 13.30 -36.50
C LYS A 49 20.66 14.39 -37.06
N ALA A 50 21.98 14.22 -36.94
CA ALA A 50 22.95 15.19 -37.46
C ALA A 50 23.08 15.06 -38.98
N ALA A 51 23.50 16.16 -39.63
CA ALA A 51 23.80 16.17 -41.05
C ALA A 51 24.88 15.13 -41.39
N TRP A 52 24.73 14.49 -42.55
CA TRP A 52 25.71 13.52 -43.03
C TRP A 52 27.01 14.25 -43.38
N GLN A 53 28.11 13.55 -43.16
CA GLN A 53 29.46 13.96 -43.48
C GLN A 53 30.12 12.85 -44.29
N LEU A 54 31.00 13.25 -45.21
CA LEU A 54 31.74 12.30 -46.01
C LEU A 54 32.61 11.42 -45.09
N PRO A 55 32.49 10.08 -45.14
CA PRO A 55 33.31 9.21 -44.33
C PRO A 55 34.79 9.33 -44.76
N PRO A 56 35.75 9.17 -43.83
CA PRO A 56 37.17 9.24 -44.17
C PRO A 56 37.54 8.15 -45.18
N GLU A 57 38.33 8.48 -46.20
CA GLU A 57 38.73 7.55 -47.27
C GLU A 57 39.40 6.28 -46.74
N ALA A 58 40.10 6.37 -45.62
CA ALA A 58 40.69 5.21 -44.93
C ALA A 58 39.67 4.15 -44.49
N ALA A 59 38.38 4.50 -44.40
CA ALA A 59 37.29 3.59 -44.07
C ALA A 59 36.57 3.02 -45.30
N TRP A 60 36.91 3.47 -46.50
CA TRP A 60 36.24 3.06 -47.75
C TRP A 60 36.73 1.67 -48.16
N PRO A 61 35.81 0.71 -48.34
CA PRO A 61 36.16 -0.56 -48.97
C PRO A 61 36.56 -0.36 -50.44
N PRO A 62 37.24 -1.35 -51.06
CA PRO A 62 37.43 -1.37 -52.51
C PRO A 62 36.11 -1.12 -53.26
N ASP A 63 36.18 -0.41 -54.38
CA ASP A 63 35.02 -0.04 -55.24
C ASP A 63 34.01 0.94 -54.61
N THR A 64 34.43 1.70 -53.59
CA THR A 64 33.63 2.80 -53.03
C THR A 64 33.80 4.07 -53.85
N ASN A 65 32.68 4.69 -54.24
CA ASN A 65 32.66 5.93 -55.02
C ASN A 65 31.98 7.06 -54.25
N ALA A 66 32.55 8.25 -54.25
CA ALA A 66 31.87 9.44 -53.75
C ALA A 66 30.73 9.84 -54.68
N VAL A 67 29.54 10.05 -54.12
CA VAL A 67 28.32 10.38 -54.89
C VAL A 67 27.74 11.74 -54.53
N SER A 68 28.15 12.31 -53.39
CA SER A 68 27.85 13.68 -53.00
C SER A 68 28.94 14.22 -52.06
N LEU A 69 28.83 15.47 -51.64
CA LEU A 69 29.71 16.08 -50.64
C LEU A 69 29.61 15.43 -49.25
N ALA A 70 28.63 14.55 -49.03
CA ALA A 70 28.32 13.98 -47.72
C ALA A 70 28.16 12.45 -47.71
N ALA A 71 28.21 11.78 -48.88
CA ALA A 71 27.91 10.36 -48.99
C ALA A 71 28.75 9.65 -50.05
N VAL A 72 28.98 8.37 -49.80
CA VAL A 72 29.64 7.43 -50.72
C VAL A 72 28.71 6.25 -51.00
N GLN A 73 28.96 5.56 -52.12
CA GLN A 73 28.34 4.30 -52.45
C GLN A 73 29.35 3.17 -52.47
N THR A 74 29.04 2.08 -51.77
CA THR A 74 29.86 0.86 -51.72
C THR A 74 29.00 -0.34 -52.12
N ALA A 75 29.48 -1.16 -53.05
CA ALA A 75 28.76 -2.36 -53.48
C ALA A 75 28.88 -3.49 -52.44
N PHE A 76 27.78 -4.23 -52.21
CA PHE A 76 27.84 -5.46 -51.44
C PHE A 76 28.52 -6.57 -52.24
N THR A 77 29.47 -7.28 -51.62
CA THR A 77 30.10 -8.46 -52.23
C THR A 77 29.28 -9.71 -51.94
N VAL A 78 28.78 -10.38 -52.98
CA VAL A 78 27.98 -11.61 -52.84
C VAL A 78 28.87 -12.77 -52.36
N GLN A 79 28.45 -13.44 -51.28
CA GLN A 79 29.10 -14.61 -50.68
C GLN A 79 28.09 -15.73 -50.46
N LYS A 80 28.04 -16.69 -51.39
CA LYS A 80 27.03 -17.77 -51.39
C LYS A 80 25.62 -17.17 -51.32
N THR A 81 24.88 -17.36 -50.23
CA THR A 81 23.48 -16.95 -50.04
C THR A 81 23.30 -15.58 -49.35
N LYS A 82 24.39 -14.87 -49.06
CA LYS A 82 24.36 -13.56 -48.37
C LYS A 82 25.31 -12.60 -49.07
N SER A 83 25.10 -11.30 -48.92
CA SER A 83 26.02 -10.29 -49.45
C SER A 83 26.60 -9.46 -48.31
N ARG A 84 27.88 -9.09 -48.40
CA ARG A 84 28.63 -8.52 -47.26
C ARG A 84 29.44 -7.28 -47.63
N ILE A 85 29.51 -6.33 -46.70
CA ILE A 85 30.46 -5.20 -46.68
C ILE A 85 31.20 -5.19 -45.34
N GLN A 86 32.47 -4.81 -45.35
CA GLN A 86 33.28 -4.57 -44.14
C GLN A 86 33.83 -3.15 -44.16
N LEU A 87 33.46 -2.34 -43.18
CA LEU A 87 33.93 -0.97 -42.99
C LEU A 87 34.91 -0.95 -41.83
N LYS A 88 36.06 -0.30 -41.99
CA LYS A 88 37.10 -0.23 -40.95
C LYS A 88 37.37 1.22 -40.58
N PHE A 89 36.93 1.61 -39.40
CA PHE A 89 37.15 2.96 -38.87
C PHE A 89 38.35 2.98 -37.92
N PRO A 90 39.15 4.06 -37.92
CA PRO A 90 40.09 4.33 -36.84
C PRO A 90 39.38 4.38 -35.47
N ALA A 91 40.06 3.96 -34.40
CA ALA A 91 39.49 4.00 -33.05
C ALA A 91 39.23 5.44 -32.57
N ALA A 92 40.15 6.37 -32.86
CA ALA A 92 39.98 7.80 -32.65
C ALA A 92 39.26 8.41 -33.87
N ARG A 93 38.11 9.04 -33.62
CA ARG A 93 37.25 9.66 -34.64
C ARG A 93 36.34 10.69 -33.98
N ASP A 94 35.83 11.61 -34.78
CA ASP A 94 34.97 12.73 -34.41
C ASP A 94 33.48 12.47 -34.68
N PHE A 95 33.13 11.34 -35.30
CA PHE A 95 31.75 10.91 -35.55
C PHE A 95 31.33 9.70 -34.71
N SER A 96 30.03 9.63 -34.39
CA SER A 96 29.42 8.65 -33.49
C SER A 96 28.33 7.82 -34.16
N SER A 97 28.06 8.04 -35.45
CA SER A 97 26.99 7.37 -36.18
C SER A 97 27.38 7.12 -37.64
N LEU A 98 26.86 6.03 -38.19
CA LEU A 98 26.87 5.73 -39.62
C LEU A 98 25.42 5.71 -40.10
N SER A 99 25.08 6.65 -40.98
CA SER A 99 23.77 6.73 -41.60
C SER A 99 23.81 6.16 -43.01
N PHE A 100 22.79 5.39 -43.38
CA PHE A 100 22.76 4.75 -44.68
C PHE A 100 21.34 4.53 -45.21
N VAL A 101 21.27 4.32 -46.52
CA VAL A 101 20.12 3.77 -47.25
C VAL A 101 20.64 2.71 -48.22
N LEU A 102 19.76 1.81 -48.67
CA LEU A 102 20.12 0.77 -49.62
C LEU A 102 19.55 1.10 -51.00
N PHE A 103 20.36 0.94 -52.03
CA PHE A 103 19.92 1.11 -53.42
C PHE A 103 20.06 -0.21 -54.18
N PHE A 104 18.98 -0.64 -54.84
CA PHE A 104 18.88 -1.85 -55.64
C PHE A 104 18.81 -1.44 -57.12
N PRO A 105 19.95 -1.35 -57.83
CA PRO A 105 20.02 -0.79 -59.18
C PRO A 105 19.18 -1.56 -60.21
N ASP A 106 19.05 -2.88 -60.06
CA ASP A 106 18.30 -3.70 -61.02
C ASP A 106 16.78 -3.45 -60.93
N GLU A 107 16.30 -2.90 -59.81
CA GLU A 107 14.89 -2.52 -59.59
C GLU A 107 14.67 -1.00 -59.61
N ASP A 108 15.73 -0.20 -59.79
CA ASP A 108 15.74 1.25 -59.54
C ASP A 108 15.05 1.65 -58.21
N ARG A 109 15.32 0.88 -57.15
CA ARG A 109 14.61 0.98 -55.87
C ARG A 109 15.52 1.44 -54.75
N TRP A 110 15.02 2.37 -53.95
CA TRP A 110 15.63 2.77 -52.68
C TRP A 110 14.89 2.17 -51.49
N ASP A 111 15.64 1.64 -50.53
CA ASP A 111 15.16 1.36 -49.19
C ASP A 111 15.78 2.37 -48.22
N ASN A 112 15.01 3.41 -47.92
CA ASN A 112 15.40 4.53 -47.06
C ASN A 112 14.61 4.59 -45.75
N ASN A 113 14.01 3.47 -45.31
CA ASN A 113 13.25 3.40 -44.07
C ASN A 113 12.12 4.47 -44.00
N ASN A 114 11.31 4.58 -45.06
CA ASN A 114 10.24 5.58 -45.18
C ASN A 114 10.74 7.02 -44.97
N GLY A 115 11.89 7.35 -45.56
CA GLY A 115 12.52 8.68 -45.47
C GLY A 115 13.24 8.98 -44.15
N LYS A 116 13.27 8.05 -43.18
CA LYS A 116 14.00 8.22 -41.91
C LYS A 116 15.47 7.85 -42.01
N ASN A 117 15.86 7.13 -43.07
CA ASN A 117 17.15 6.47 -43.23
C ASN A 117 17.41 5.42 -42.14
N TYR A 118 18.44 4.61 -42.34
CA TYR A 118 18.96 3.73 -41.31
C TYR A 118 20.16 4.38 -40.63
N CYS A 119 20.36 4.07 -39.34
CA CYS A 119 21.47 4.61 -38.56
C CYS A 119 22.06 3.53 -37.66
N ILE A 120 23.39 3.44 -37.65
CA ILE A 120 24.18 2.57 -36.80
C ILE A 120 24.95 3.46 -35.82
N LYS A 121 24.67 3.35 -34.52
CA LYS A 121 25.48 4.00 -33.48
C LYS A 121 26.86 3.34 -33.40
N LEU A 122 27.90 4.16 -33.46
CA LEU A 122 29.31 3.76 -33.36
C LEU A 122 29.87 4.25 -32.02
N PRO A 123 30.44 3.39 -31.17
CA PRO A 123 31.00 3.82 -29.88
C PRO A 123 32.19 4.75 -30.08
N LEU A 124 32.29 5.85 -29.36
CA LEU A 124 33.46 6.74 -29.44
C LEU A 124 34.72 6.09 -28.85
N ALA A 125 35.85 6.78 -28.98
CA ALA A 125 37.08 6.40 -28.29
C ALA A 125 36.81 6.37 -26.78
N GLY A 126 37.18 5.27 -26.12
CA GLY A 126 36.91 5.06 -24.69
C GLY A 126 35.53 4.50 -24.34
N GLU A 127 34.53 4.50 -25.23
CA GLU A 127 33.19 3.94 -24.94
C GLU A 127 33.13 2.41 -25.12
N SER A 128 32.29 1.73 -24.33
CA SER A 128 32.02 0.30 -24.49
C SER A 128 31.21 -0.01 -25.75
N LEU A 129 31.36 -1.23 -26.28
CA LEU A 129 30.49 -1.77 -27.34
C LEU A 129 29.12 -2.23 -26.80
N PHE A 130 29.07 -2.61 -25.53
CA PHE A 130 27.88 -3.12 -24.87
C PHE A 130 27.44 -2.14 -23.79
N SER A 131 26.13 -2.00 -23.60
CA SER A 131 25.62 -1.21 -22.48
C SER A 131 25.95 -1.90 -21.14
N PRO A 132 25.98 -1.16 -20.03
CA PRO A 132 26.09 -1.74 -18.69
C PRO A 132 25.13 -2.91 -18.46
N THR A 133 23.88 -2.74 -18.90
CA THR A 133 22.83 -3.76 -18.79
C THR A 133 23.17 -5.03 -19.57
N GLU A 134 23.71 -4.91 -20.77
CA GLU A 134 24.09 -6.07 -21.60
C GLU A 134 25.29 -6.84 -21.04
N VAL A 135 26.30 -6.13 -20.54
CA VAL A 135 27.46 -6.74 -19.89
C VAL A 135 27.02 -7.51 -18.66
N LEU A 136 26.24 -6.87 -17.79
CA LEU A 136 25.71 -7.49 -16.58
C LEU A 136 24.84 -8.71 -16.93
N ARG A 137 23.92 -8.60 -17.91
CA ARG A 137 23.07 -9.72 -18.32
C ARG A 137 23.87 -10.94 -18.80
N LYS A 138 24.96 -10.73 -19.54
CA LYS A 138 25.83 -11.82 -20.02
C LYS A 138 26.59 -12.49 -18.88
N GLU A 139 27.03 -11.72 -17.87
CA GLU A 139 27.74 -12.26 -16.73
C GLU A 139 26.84 -13.08 -15.79
N LEU A 140 25.54 -12.73 -15.74
CA LEU A 140 24.56 -13.34 -14.85
C LEU A 140 23.92 -14.64 -15.39
N SER A 141 24.24 -15.10 -16.60
CA SER A 141 23.47 -16.13 -17.32
C SER A 141 23.28 -17.47 -16.58
N ASP A 142 24.11 -17.76 -15.58
CA ASP A 142 24.13 -19.05 -14.86
C ASP A 142 24.22 -18.86 -13.33
N ARG A 143 23.76 -17.72 -12.78
CA ARG A 143 23.89 -17.40 -11.34
C ARG A 143 22.54 -17.19 -10.66
N GLN A 144 22.49 -17.43 -9.35
CA GLN A 144 21.32 -17.09 -8.52
C GLN A 144 21.27 -15.57 -8.28
N VAL A 145 20.46 -14.88 -9.09
CA VAL A 145 20.28 -13.43 -9.03
C VAL A 145 19.13 -13.11 -8.07
N LEU A 146 19.42 -12.29 -7.06
CA LEU A 146 18.47 -11.87 -6.04
C LEU A 146 17.85 -10.50 -6.35
N PHE A 147 18.61 -9.62 -6.99
CA PHE A 147 18.15 -8.31 -7.40
C PHE A 147 18.84 -7.91 -8.70
N ARG A 148 18.12 -7.20 -9.57
CA ARG A 148 18.68 -6.57 -10.77
C ARG A 148 17.89 -5.33 -11.12
N GLN A 149 18.57 -4.22 -11.35
CA GLN A 149 17.94 -2.97 -11.77
C GLN A 149 18.85 -2.20 -12.72
N THR A 150 18.26 -1.54 -13.71
CA THR A 150 18.94 -0.54 -14.55
C THR A 150 18.36 0.83 -14.25
N TYR A 151 19.22 1.80 -13.97
CA TYR A 151 18.88 3.20 -13.75
C TYR A 151 19.36 4.03 -14.95
N HIS A 152 18.50 4.90 -15.48
CA HIS A 152 18.85 5.83 -16.56
C HIS A 152 19.13 7.22 -15.98
N LEU A 153 20.33 7.75 -16.23
CA LEU A 153 20.86 8.97 -15.59
C LEU A 153 21.36 9.95 -16.64
N ALA A 154 20.59 11.00 -16.96
CA ALA A 154 21.01 12.07 -17.87
C ALA A 154 21.61 11.57 -19.22
N GLY A 155 21.05 10.50 -19.79
CA GLY A 155 21.54 9.89 -21.04
C GLY A 155 22.60 8.80 -20.88
N THR A 156 22.97 8.45 -19.64
CA THR A 156 23.83 7.32 -19.27
C THR A 156 23.03 6.24 -18.53
N GLU A 157 23.62 5.07 -18.33
CA GLU A 157 23.08 3.93 -17.60
C GLU A 157 23.94 3.57 -16.38
N LEU A 158 23.26 3.11 -15.33
CA LEU A 158 23.83 2.36 -14.22
C LEU A 158 23.07 1.04 -14.10
N ALA A 159 23.72 -0.09 -14.30
CA ALA A 159 23.16 -1.42 -14.08
C ALA A 159 23.69 -1.99 -12.75
N ALA A 160 22.79 -2.47 -11.90
CA ALA A 160 23.07 -3.04 -10.59
C ALA A 160 22.53 -4.47 -10.50
N ALA A 161 23.24 -5.37 -9.82
CA ALA A 161 22.71 -6.67 -9.41
C ALA A 161 23.25 -7.14 -8.07
N VAL A 162 22.47 -7.97 -7.38
CA VAL A 162 22.88 -8.74 -6.21
C VAL A 162 22.79 -10.22 -6.53
N ILE A 163 23.87 -10.94 -6.28
CA ILE A 163 24.04 -12.36 -6.61
C ILE A 163 24.41 -13.11 -5.34
N LEU A 164 23.76 -14.24 -5.08
CA LEU A 164 24.22 -15.17 -4.04
C LEU A 164 25.24 -16.13 -4.66
N SER A 165 26.44 -16.16 -4.09
CA SER A 165 27.57 -16.97 -4.56
C SER A 165 28.19 -17.72 -3.38
N GLY A 166 27.64 -18.89 -3.06
CA GLY A 166 27.97 -19.61 -1.83
C GLY A 166 27.50 -18.82 -0.60
N GLU A 167 28.39 -18.62 0.37
CA GLU A 167 28.11 -17.89 1.63
C GLU A 167 28.29 -16.36 1.50
N HIS A 168 28.26 -15.80 0.29
CA HIS A 168 28.51 -14.37 0.05
C HIS A 168 27.49 -13.77 -0.92
N TYR A 169 27.10 -12.53 -0.63
CA TYR A 169 26.40 -11.66 -1.56
C TYR A 169 27.40 -10.84 -2.38
N LEU A 170 27.31 -10.92 -3.70
CA LEU A 170 28.07 -10.10 -4.63
C LEU A 170 27.16 -9.01 -5.20
N ILE A 171 27.45 -7.76 -4.86
CA ILE A 171 26.77 -6.59 -5.43
C ILE A 171 27.63 -6.06 -6.56
N LYS A 172 27.11 -6.05 -7.78
CA LYS A 172 27.81 -5.56 -8.97
C LYS A 172 27.14 -4.32 -9.52
N LEU A 173 27.96 -3.33 -9.86
CA LEU A 173 27.56 -2.05 -10.43
C LEU A 173 28.36 -1.79 -11.70
N TYR A 174 27.67 -1.50 -12.79
CA TYR A 174 28.25 -1.14 -14.09
C TYR A 174 27.66 0.18 -14.55
N SER A 175 28.49 1.12 -15.01
CA SER A 175 28.02 2.38 -15.56
C SER A 175 28.81 2.80 -16.79
N ASP A 176 28.15 3.48 -17.73
CA ASP A 176 28.77 4.11 -18.89
C ASP A 176 28.99 5.63 -18.69
N ILE A 177 28.81 6.15 -17.48
CA ILE A 177 29.26 7.50 -17.10
C ILE A 177 30.77 7.58 -17.37
N THR A 178 31.19 8.61 -18.10
CA THR A 178 32.60 8.79 -18.51
C THR A 178 33.46 9.35 -17.36
N GLY A 179 34.77 9.14 -17.42
CA GLY A 179 35.70 9.63 -16.39
C GLY A 179 35.69 8.80 -15.11
N ARG A 180 36.40 9.29 -14.09
CA ARG A 180 36.51 8.66 -12.76
C ARG A 180 35.21 8.78 -12.00
N LEU A 181 34.66 7.64 -11.59
CA LEU A 181 33.41 7.54 -10.85
C LEU A 181 33.66 6.95 -9.48
N ALA A 182 32.98 7.47 -8.47
CA ALA A 182 32.96 6.92 -7.13
C ALA A 182 31.54 6.65 -6.65
N LEU A 183 31.38 5.56 -5.90
CA LEU A 183 30.17 5.23 -5.16
C LEU A 183 30.26 5.91 -3.81
N HIS A 184 29.35 6.82 -3.48
CA HIS A 184 29.19 7.37 -2.14
C HIS A 184 28.00 6.70 -1.47
N TRP A 185 28.24 5.90 -0.43
CA TRP A 185 27.27 4.90 0.04
C TRP A 185 27.28 4.69 1.56
N GLY A 186 26.15 4.21 2.05
CA GLY A 186 25.96 3.66 3.39
C GLY A 186 25.17 2.36 3.35
N ILE A 187 25.01 1.74 4.51
CA ILE A 187 24.25 0.50 4.69
C ILE A 187 22.95 0.71 5.47
N ASN A 188 22.02 -0.21 5.24
CA ASN A 188 20.71 -0.27 5.84
C ASN A 188 20.60 -1.55 6.66
N LYS A 189 20.64 -1.48 7.99
CA LYS A 189 20.60 -2.70 8.81
C LYS A 189 19.17 -3.20 9.00
N LYS A 190 18.24 -2.30 9.33
CA LYS A 190 16.86 -2.63 9.69
C LYS A 190 15.83 -2.06 8.72
N SER A 191 16.14 -0.97 8.03
CA SER A 191 15.21 -0.27 7.14
C SER A 191 15.93 0.39 5.97
N ARG A 192 15.31 0.41 4.78
CA ARG A 192 15.82 1.10 3.58
C ARG A 192 15.99 2.62 3.72
N TYR A 193 15.50 3.21 4.82
CA TYR A 193 15.64 4.65 5.12
C TYR A 193 16.77 4.96 6.12
N GLU A 194 17.42 3.94 6.69
CA GLU A 194 18.65 4.13 7.45
C GLU A 194 19.81 4.54 6.53
N TRP A 195 20.78 5.28 7.05
CA TRP A 195 22.04 5.51 6.34
C TRP A 195 23.16 5.43 7.37
N LEU A 196 23.77 4.25 7.47
CA LEU A 196 24.81 3.96 8.46
C LEU A 196 26.14 3.70 7.75
N LEU A 197 27.24 4.08 8.40
CA LEU A 197 28.57 3.82 7.87
C LEU A 197 28.81 2.30 7.79
N PRO A 198 29.18 1.73 6.62
CA PRO A 198 29.50 0.31 6.52
C PRO A 198 30.68 -0.04 7.43
N PRO A 199 30.67 -1.18 8.14
CA PRO A 199 31.84 -1.71 8.85
C PRO A 199 33.06 -1.86 7.92
N GLU A 200 34.28 -1.71 8.45
CA GLU A 200 35.51 -1.77 7.64
C GLU A 200 35.64 -3.06 6.82
N HIS A 201 35.21 -4.19 7.36
CA HIS A 201 35.30 -5.48 6.67
C HIS A 201 34.33 -5.64 5.48
N LEU A 202 33.27 -4.83 5.39
CA LEU A 202 32.34 -4.80 4.24
C LEU A 202 32.79 -3.83 3.13
N ARG A 203 33.86 -3.08 3.36
CA ARG A 203 34.36 -2.07 2.42
C ARG A 203 35.40 -2.69 1.48
N PRO A 204 35.30 -2.48 0.16
CA PRO A 204 36.36 -2.89 -0.75
C PRO A 204 37.66 -2.14 -0.46
N ARG A 205 38.79 -2.68 -0.94
CA ARG A 205 40.09 -2.03 -0.77
C ARG A 205 40.09 -0.64 -1.41
N GLY A 206 40.62 0.35 -0.70
CA GLY A 206 40.70 1.74 -1.16
C GLY A 206 39.47 2.59 -0.81
N THR A 207 38.47 2.05 -0.12
CA THR A 207 37.34 2.84 0.39
C THR A 207 37.79 3.85 1.43
N ILE A 208 37.37 5.11 1.27
CA ILE A 208 37.58 6.19 2.23
C ILE A 208 36.31 6.42 3.07
N THR A 209 36.48 6.78 4.34
CA THR A 209 35.38 7.24 5.19
C THR A 209 35.18 8.73 4.95
N VAL A 210 33.95 9.14 4.62
CA VAL A 210 33.62 10.55 4.34
C VAL A 210 33.14 11.24 5.61
N ASP A 211 32.20 10.61 6.32
CA ASP A 211 31.64 11.10 7.59
C ASP A 211 31.18 9.93 8.49
N ASP A 212 30.34 10.19 9.49
CA ASP A 212 29.81 9.20 10.43
C ASP A 212 28.77 8.24 9.81
N LYS A 213 28.37 8.47 8.55
CA LYS A 213 27.30 7.74 7.86
C LYS A 213 27.71 7.17 6.52
N ALA A 214 28.68 7.76 5.83
CA ALA A 214 28.99 7.43 4.45
C ALA A 214 30.46 7.08 4.21
N ALA A 215 30.65 6.10 3.35
CA ALA A 215 31.93 5.71 2.79
C ALA A 215 31.93 5.96 1.28
N GLN A 216 33.13 6.09 0.69
CA GLN A 216 33.28 6.29 -0.74
C GLN A 216 34.25 5.27 -1.33
N SER A 217 33.79 4.56 -2.38
CA SER A 217 34.55 3.51 -3.07
C SER A 217 34.69 3.85 -4.56
N ASP A 218 35.90 3.78 -5.10
CA ASP A 218 36.17 4.09 -6.51
C ASP A 218 35.73 2.96 -7.44
N PHE A 219 35.11 3.31 -8.57
CA PHE A 219 34.91 2.38 -9.68
C PHE A 219 36.22 2.19 -10.45
N ILE A 220 36.38 1.02 -11.06
CA ILE A 220 37.49 0.70 -11.96
C ILE A 220 36.97 0.73 -13.39
N GLN A 221 37.67 1.45 -14.26
CA GLN A 221 37.30 1.52 -15.68
C GLN A 221 37.83 0.30 -16.43
N ILE A 222 36.93 -0.54 -16.95
CA ILE A 222 37.24 -1.73 -17.73
C ILE A 222 36.41 -1.68 -19.00
N ASP A 223 37.06 -1.78 -20.15
CA ASP A 223 36.41 -1.85 -21.46
C ASP A 223 35.46 -0.67 -21.77
N GLY A 224 35.74 0.49 -21.17
CA GLY A 224 34.94 1.71 -21.34
C GLY A 224 33.72 1.82 -20.42
N LEU A 225 33.55 0.89 -19.48
CA LEU A 225 32.57 0.97 -18.40
C LEU A 225 33.26 1.16 -17.05
N ASN A 226 32.65 1.96 -16.19
CA ASN A 226 32.96 2.01 -14.77
C ASN A 226 32.34 0.79 -14.07
N GLN A 227 33.16 -0.01 -13.40
CA GLN A 227 32.74 -1.24 -12.73
C GLN A 227 33.11 -1.22 -11.24
N LEU A 228 32.19 -1.63 -10.37
CA LEU A 228 32.44 -1.81 -8.95
C LEU A 228 31.76 -3.08 -8.45
N GLN A 229 32.48 -3.84 -7.62
CA GLN A 229 31.96 -5.02 -6.94
C GLN A 229 32.12 -4.84 -5.43
N LEU A 230 31.05 -5.10 -4.68
CA LEU A 230 31.07 -5.25 -3.23
C LEU A 230 30.79 -6.73 -2.91
N GLU A 231 31.45 -7.25 -1.88
CA GLU A 231 31.34 -8.64 -1.47
C GLU A 231 31.10 -8.69 0.04
N TRP A 232 29.94 -9.22 0.44
CA TRP A 232 29.49 -9.26 1.83
C TRP A 232 29.19 -10.69 2.28
N PRO A 233 29.68 -11.13 3.45
CA PRO A 233 29.30 -12.41 4.05
C PRO A 233 27.78 -12.52 4.26
N ALA A 234 27.20 -13.68 3.99
CA ALA A 234 25.74 -13.86 4.03
C ALA A 234 25.15 -13.81 5.45
N ASP A 235 25.92 -14.24 6.45
CA ASP A 235 25.58 -14.21 7.86
C ASP A 235 25.59 -12.78 8.45
N GLU A 236 26.45 -11.90 7.92
CA GLU A 236 26.54 -10.49 8.31
C GLU A 236 25.76 -9.54 7.38
N ALA A 237 25.03 -10.09 6.41
CA ALA A 237 24.33 -9.30 5.42
C ALA A 237 23.24 -8.40 6.04
N VAL A 238 23.25 -7.16 5.60
CA VAL A 238 22.30 -6.10 5.96
C VAL A 238 21.15 -6.04 4.96
N GLN A 239 20.07 -5.33 5.26
CA GLN A 239 18.92 -5.24 4.34
C GLN A 239 19.29 -4.68 2.96
N GLY A 240 20.21 -3.72 2.88
CA GLY A 240 20.63 -3.17 1.59
C GLY A 240 21.70 -2.10 1.70
N LEU A 241 21.99 -1.45 0.57
CA LEU A 241 22.84 -0.28 0.49
C LEU A 241 22.09 0.92 -0.08
N THR A 242 22.34 2.10 0.48
CA THR A 242 21.88 3.38 -0.06
C THR A 242 23.08 4.13 -0.62
N PHE A 243 22.94 4.73 -1.80
CA PHE A 243 24.06 5.40 -2.45
C PHE A 243 23.67 6.54 -3.41
N VAL A 244 24.68 7.32 -3.76
CA VAL A 244 24.72 8.27 -4.89
C VAL A 244 26.04 8.11 -5.63
N LEU A 245 26.13 8.61 -6.86
CA LEU A 245 27.37 8.57 -7.63
C LEU A 245 28.02 9.94 -7.67
N HIS A 246 29.36 9.96 -7.56
CA HIS A 246 30.17 11.16 -7.63
C HIS A 246 31.20 11.01 -8.74
N GLN A 247 31.10 11.84 -9.78
CA GLN A 247 32.08 11.91 -10.85
C GLN A 247 33.22 12.83 -10.40
N LEU A 248 34.38 12.23 -10.13
CA LEU A 248 35.49 12.89 -9.44
C LEU A 248 36.17 13.95 -10.30
N ASP A 249 36.16 13.78 -11.63
CA ASP A 249 36.84 14.69 -12.55
C ASP A 249 36.09 16.03 -12.70
N THR A 250 34.77 16.01 -12.58
CA THR A 250 33.89 17.17 -12.78
C THR A 250 33.27 17.70 -11.48
N GLY A 251 33.28 16.90 -10.41
CA GLY A 251 32.55 17.16 -9.18
C GLY A 251 31.03 16.95 -9.29
N GLN A 252 30.55 16.37 -10.40
CA GLN A 252 29.13 16.18 -10.65
C GLN A 252 28.58 15.00 -9.81
N TRP A 253 27.40 15.20 -9.21
CA TRP A 253 26.67 14.18 -8.47
C TRP A 253 25.48 13.66 -9.27
N PHE A 254 25.30 12.34 -9.27
CA PHE A 254 24.13 11.70 -9.85
C PHE A 254 23.30 11.07 -8.72
N LYS A 255 22.06 11.51 -8.59
CA LYS A 255 21.07 10.96 -7.67
C LYS A 255 19.64 11.16 -8.23
N PRO A 256 18.69 10.26 -7.95
CA PRO A 256 17.27 10.53 -8.13
C PRO A 256 16.75 11.53 -7.08
N GLU A 257 15.46 11.86 -7.10
CA GLU A 257 14.83 12.65 -6.02
C GLU A 257 15.05 12.01 -4.65
N ARG A 258 15.02 10.67 -4.59
CA ARG A 258 15.48 9.86 -3.46
C ARG A 258 16.79 9.17 -3.84
N ASN A 259 17.71 9.01 -2.90
CA ASN A 259 18.99 8.32 -3.14
C ASN A 259 18.76 6.89 -3.67
N PHE A 260 19.72 6.33 -4.41
CA PHE A 260 19.59 4.98 -4.92
C PHE A 260 19.60 3.96 -3.78
N PHE A 261 18.88 2.86 -3.95
CA PHE A 261 18.85 1.75 -2.99
C PHE A 261 18.96 0.41 -3.71
N ILE A 262 19.80 -0.48 -3.17
CA ILE A 262 19.94 -1.87 -3.63
C ILE A 262 19.65 -2.79 -2.44
N PRO A 263 18.58 -3.60 -2.48
CA PRO A 263 18.30 -4.59 -1.45
C PRO A 263 19.26 -5.78 -1.57
N VAL A 264 19.76 -6.27 -0.44
CA VAL A 264 20.74 -7.38 -0.36
C VAL A 264 20.16 -8.59 0.35
N LYS A 265 19.59 -8.41 1.55
CA LYS A 265 18.93 -9.47 2.32
C LYS A 265 17.42 -9.34 2.19
N ASN A 266 16.74 -10.44 1.85
CA ASN A 266 15.34 -10.43 1.42
C ASN A 266 15.12 -9.36 0.35
N PRO A 267 15.64 -9.54 -0.89
CA PRO A 267 15.11 -8.73 -1.98
C PRO A 267 13.59 -8.81 -1.86
N PRO A 268 12.83 -7.69 -1.91
CA PRO A 268 11.39 -7.80 -2.01
C PRO A 268 11.17 -8.80 -3.14
N LEU A 269 10.62 -9.97 -2.79
CA LEU A 269 10.14 -10.93 -3.75
C LEU A 269 9.43 -10.08 -4.78
N ALA A 270 9.88 -10.14 -6.04
CA ALA A 270 9.29 -9.40 -7.12
C ALA A 270 7.77 -9.34 -6.90
N ASP A 271 7.29 -8.13 -6.56
CA ASP A 271 5.94 -7.74 -6.22
C ASP A 271 4.87 -8.86 -6.27
N THR A 272 4.70 -9.60 -5.17
CA THR A 272 3.45 -10.36 -4.95
C THR A 272 2.56 -9.75 -3.88
N ALA A 273 3.08 -8.87 -3.01
CA ALA A 273 2.27 -8.19 -1.99
C ALA A 273 1.53 -6.95 -2.52
N LEU A 274 2.14 -6.23 -3.47
CA LEU A 274 1.57 -5.03 -4.10
C LEU A 274 1.46 -5.29 -5.61
N ALA A 275 0.24 -5.27 -6.14
CA ALA A 275 -0.07 -5.77 -7.48
C ALA A 275 0.56 -4.95 -8.62
N THR A 276 1.04 -3.74 -8.34
CA THR A 276 1.55 -2.79 -9.36
C THR A 276 2.71 -1.96 -8.82
N THR A 277 3.56 -1.48 -9.72
CA THR A 277 4.67 -0.57 -9.40
C THR A 277 4.18 0.75 -8.80
N GLU A 278 3.04 1.26 -9.24
CA GLU A 278 2.45 2.49 -8.68
C GLU A 278 2.02 2.31 -7.21
N LEU A 279 1.47 1.14 -6.86
CA LEU A 279 1.15 0.81 -5.46
C LEU A 279 2.41 0.71 -4.60
N ALA A 280 3.48 0.12 -5.13
CA ALA A 280 4.77 0.07 -4.47
C ALA A 280 5.33 1.48 -4.21
N GLU A 281 5.21 2.41 -5.17
CA GLU A 281 5.62 3.81 -4.99
C GLU A 281 4.80 4.55 -3.91
N ILE A 282 3.49 4.31 -3.87
CA ILE A 282 2.62 4.87 -2.82
C ILE A 282 3.01 4.31 -1.44
N ALA A 283 3.19 2.99 -1.34
CA ALA A 283 3.64 2.35 -0.10
C ALA A 283 5.00 2.90 0.34
N ASP A 284 5.96 3.02 -0.58
CA ASP A 284 7.28 3.60 -0.32
C ASP A 284 7.22 5.06 0.14
N GLN A 285 6.25 5.84 -0.33
CA GLN A 285 6.03 7.20 0.15
C GLN A 285 5.48 7.20 1.57
N ILE A 286 4.49 6.35 1.86
CA ILE A 286 3.91 6.18 3.20
C ILE A 286 5.00 5.78 4.19
N ILE A 287 5.77 4.72 3.88
CA ILE A 287 6.82 4.23 4.78
C ILE A 287 7.89 5.29 5.00
N GLN A 288 8.28 6.05 3.98
CA GLN A 288 9.28 7.11 4.14
C GLN A 288 8.85 8.15 5.17
N VAL A 289 7.61 8.63 5.09
CA VAL A 289 7.14 9.71 5.99
C VAL A 289 6.88 9.18 7.40
N GLU A 290 6.40 7.94 7.54
CA GLU A 290 6.13 7.33 8.84
C GLU A 290 7.41 6.89 9.56
N THR A 291 8.45 6.44 8.83
CA THR A 291 9.70 5.97 9.46
C THR A 291 10.80 7.04 9.49
N GLY A 292 10.62 8.16 8.79
CA GLY A 292 11.58 9.26 8.73
C GLY A 292 11.74 10.02 10.04
N GLY A 293 12.93 10.57 10.30
CA GLY A 293 13.22 11.33 11.53
C GLY A 293 12.67 12.76 11.59
N ASN A 294 11.86 13.17 10.60
CA ASN A 294 11.36 14.54 10.44
C ASN A 294 10.11 14.81 11.29
N SER A 295 9.70 16.07 11.34
CA SER A 295 8.42 16.48 11.91
C SER A 295 7.25 15.76 11.23
N TRP A 296 6.42 15.07 12.01
CA TRP A 296 5.29 14.31 11.50
C TRP A 296 4.16 14.26 12.52
N THR A 297 2.91 14.48 12.09
CA THR A 297 1.74 14.48 12.99
C THR A 297 0.52 13.93 12.26
N LEU A 298 -0.58 13.67 12.98
CA LEU A 298 -1.86 13.30 12.37
C LEU A 298 -2.32 14.29 11.29
N MET A 299 -2.06 15.58 11.44
CA MET A 299 -2.39 16.58 10.41
C MET A 299 -1.63 16.30 9.11
N HIS A 300 -0.32 16.04 9.18
CA HIS A 300 0.48 15.69 8.02
C HIS A 300 0.02 14.37 7.39
N ARG A 301 -0.27 13.36 8.22
CA ARG A 301 -0.83 12.07 7.79
C ARG A 301 -2.13 12.24 7.01
N PHE A 302 -3.08 13.01 7.53
CA PHE A 302 -4.37 13.23 6.87
C PHE A 302 -4.25 14.07 5.59
N ASN A 303 -3.34 15.05 5.56
CA ASN A 303 -3.07 15.79 4.32
C ASN A 303 -2.42 14.88 3.25
N LEU A 304 -1.46 14.03 3.63
CA LEU A 304 -0.89 13.09 2.68
C LEU A 304 -1.92 12.05 2.22
N ALA A 305 -2.75 11.51 3.11
CA ALA A 305 -3.84 10.61 2.73
C ALA A 305 -4.81 11.29 1.76
N HIS A 306 -5.13 12.57 2.00
CA HIS A 306 -5.93 13.38 1.08
C HIS A 306 -5.26 13.46 -0.31
N ASP A 307 -3.96 13.74 -0.37
CA ASP A 307 -3.25 13.91 -1.66
C ASP A 307 -3.08 12.57 -2.39
N LEU A 308 -2.88 11.47 -1.66
CA LEU A 308 -2.80 10.13 -2.23
C LEU A 308 -4.13 9.66 -2.86
N LEU A 309 -5.28 10.12 -2.36
CA LEU A 309 -6.58 9.80 -2.97
C LEU A 309 -6.69 10.27 -4.43
N ASP A 310 -6.01 11.36 -4.83
CA ASP A 310 -6.02 11.81 -6.22
C ASP A 310 -5.29 10.83 -7.15
N ARG A 311 -4.24 10.19 -6.62
CA ARG A 311 -3.45 9.19 -7.35
C ARG A 311 -4.15 7.85 -7.39
N ILE A 312 -4.73 7.44 -6.26
CA ILE A 312 -5.44 6.16 -6.12
C ILE A 312 -6.72 6.13 -6.97
N GLY A 313 -7.49 7.23 -6.98
CA GLY A 313 -8.76 7.30 -7.71
C GLY A 313 -9.75 6.21 -7.28
N THR A 314 -10.12 5.34 -8.22
CA THR A 314 -11.07 4.23 -8.00
C THR A 314 -10.40 2.86 -7.86
N ASP A 315 -9.06 2.80 -7.72
CA ASP A 315 -8.35 1.55 -7.52
C ASP A 315 -8.59 0.98 -6.11
N SER A 316 -9.21 -0.19 -6.04
CA SER A 316 -9.51 -0.88 -4.79
C SER A 316 -8.24 -1.33 -4.05
N GLN A 317 -7.16 -1.64 -4.78
CA GLN A 317 -5.90 -2.03 -4.15
C GLN A 317 -5.23 -0.84 -3.45
N GLY A 318 -5.26 0.34 -4.08
CA GLY A 318 -4.79 1.59 -3.48
C GLY A 318 -5.64 2.04 -2.28
N LEU A 319 -6.98 1.95 -2.38
CA LEU A 319 -7.87 2.25 -1.25
C LEU A 319 -7.64 1.29 -0.07
N ALA A 320 -7.42 0.01 -0.35
CA ALA A 320 -7.06 -0.98 0.66
C ALA A 320 -5.72 -0.65 1.34
N LEU A 321 -4.69 -0.24 0.57
CA LEU A 321 -3.41 0.21 1.14
C LEU A 321 -3.59 1.43 2.05
N LEU A 322 -4.40 2.39 1.62
CA LEU A 322 -4.70 3.60 2.39
C LEU A 322 -5.44 3.26 3.69
N PHE A 323 -6.42 2.35 3.65
CA PHE A 323 -7.10 1.84 4.83
C PHE A 323 -6.13 1.17 5.79
N VAL A 324 -5.26 0.28 5.30
CA VAL A 324 -4.28 -0.43 6.15
C VAL A 324 -3.38 0.55 6.90
N TRP A 325 -2.85 1.55 6.19
CA TRP A 325 -2.00 2.58 6.79
C TRP A 325 -2.74 3.40 7.86
N LEU A 326 -3.94 3.92 7.55
CA LEU A 326 -4.70 4.73 8.49
C LEU A 326 -5.21 3.91 9.68
N ARG A 327 -5.49 2.62 9.48
CA ARG A 327 -5.83 1.70 10.58
C ARG A 327 -4.66 1.50 11.52
N PHE A 328 -3.43 1.26 11.04
CA PHE A 328 -2.25 1.19 11.91
C PHE A 328 -2.08 2.45 12.77
N SER A 329 -2.35 3.62 12.20
CA SER A 329 -2.43 4.87 12.96
C SER A 329 -3.55 4.82 14.01
N ALA A 330 -4.78 4.47 13.65
CA ALA A 330 -5.92 4.44 14.57
C ALA A 330 -5.74 3.48 15.75
N ILE A 331 -5.06 2.34 15.55
CA ILE A 331 -4.78 1.35 16.59
C ILE A 331 -3.43 1.57 17.30
N ARG A 332 -2.85 2.76 17.17
CA ARG A 332 -1.63 3.22 17.88
C ARG A 332 -0.35 2.43 17.58
N GLN A 333 -0.27 1.77 16.42
CA GLN A 333 0.97 1.16 15.92
C GLN A 333 1.91 2.19 15.26
N LEU A 334 1.38 3.40 15.00
CA LEU A 334 2.15 4.56 14.57
C LEU A 334 2.02 5.67 15.61
N ASP A 335 3.07 6.47 15.75
CA ASP A 335 2.98 7.69 16.55
C ASP A 335 2.02 8.70 15.92
N TRP A 336 1.47 9.57 16.76
CA TRP A 336 0.54 10.62 16.32
C TRP A 336 1.20 11.99 16.20
N GLN A 337 2.44 12.11 16.69
CA GLN A 337 3.18 13.36 16.72
C GLN A 337 4.68 13.10 16.94
N ARG A 338 5.50 13.82 16.17
CA ARG A 338 6.95 13.91 16.27
C ARG A 338 7.40 15.33 15.97
N LYS A 339 8.15 15.95 16.90
CA LYS A 339 8.93 17.18 16.68
C LYS A 339 8.14 18.34 16.04
N TYR A 340 6.83 18.43 16.32
CA TYR A 340 5.96 19.46 15.73
C TYR A 340 4.68 19.62 16.53
N ASN A 341 4.39 20.85 16.95
CA ASN A 341 3.14 21.19 17.62
C ASN A 341 2.05 21.42 16.56
N THR A 342 0.95 20.67 16.64
CA THR A 342 -0.21 20.86 15.77
C THR A 342 -1.35 21.48 16.56
N GLN A 343 -1.76 22.68 16.17
CA GLN A 343 -2.90 23.33 16.82
C GLN A 343 -4.17 22.48 16.57
N PRO A 344 -5.09 22.36 17.56
CA PRO A 344 -6.33 21.62 17.39
C PRO A 344 -7.12 22.05 16.13
N ARG A 345 -7.17 23.35 15.85
CA ARG A 345 -7.76 23.92 14.62
C ARG A 345 -7.20 23.29 13.34
N GLU A 346 -5.87 23.17 13.24
CA GLU A 346 -5.20 22.66 12.04
C GLU A 346 -5.44 21.17 11.83
N LEU A 347 -5.39 20.39 12.91
CA LEU A 347 -5.71 18.97 12.86
C LEU A 347 -7.15 18.74 12.43
N THR A 348 -8.11 19.42 13.07
CA THR A 348 -9.53 19.27 12.75
C THR A 348 -9.86 19.68 11.31
N HIS A 349 -9.14 20.67 10.77
CA HIS A 349 -9.26 21.08 9.38
C HIS A 349 -8.69 20.02 8.42
N ALA A 350 -7.53 19.42 8.72
CA ALA A 350 -6.98 18.33 7.91
C ALA A 350 -7.90 17.09 7.90
N GLN A 351 -8.49 16.72 9.05
CA GLN A 351 -9.52 15.69 9.14
C GLN A 351 -10.74 16.01 8.29
N GLN A 352 -11.27 17.23 8.40
CA GLN A 352 -12.42 17.67 7.62
C GLN A 352 -12.14 17.58 6.12
N ARG A 353 -10.96 18.02 5.66
CA ARG A 353 -10.57 17.95 4.24
C ARG A 353 -10.55 16.51 3.74
N LEU A 354 -9.90 15.60 4.49
CA LEU A 354 -9.81 14.19 4.12
C LEU A 354 -11.21 13.54 4.06
N THR A 355 -12.04 13.76 5.07
CA THR A 355 -13.37 13.12 5.16
C THR A 355 -14.35 13.63 4.11
N MET A 356 -14.28 14.92 3.75
CA MET A 356 -15.05 15.48 2.64
C MET A 356 -14.62 14.86 1.30
N LYS A 357 -13.31 14.71 1.09
CA LYS A 357 -12.78 14.07 -0.13
C LYS A 357 -13.19 12.60 -0.22
N LEU A 358 -13.14 11.86 0.89
CA LEU A 358 -13.60 10.47 0.94
C LEU A 358 -15.09 10.36 0.57
N ALA A 359 -15.94 11.26 1.06
CA ALA A 359 -17.36 11.30 0.67
C ALA A 359 -17.55 11.59 -0.83
N GLU A 360 -16.71 12.46 -1.41
CA GLU A 360 -16.72 12.70 -2.86
C GLU A 360 -16.25 11.48 -3.66
N CYS A 361 -15.17 10.81 -3.21
CA CYS A 361 -14.69 9.56 -3.80
C CYS A 361 -15.76 8.46 -3.71
N TYR A 362 -16.50 8.38 -2.61
CA TYR A 362 -17.56 7.37 -2.39
C TYR A 362 -18.61 7.43 -3.51
N ARG A 363 -19.02 8.64 -3.90
CA ARG A 363 -20.02 8.85 -4.95
C ARG A 363 -19.59 8.27 -6.29
N HIS A 364 -18.33 8.43 -6.64
CA HIS A 364 -17.77 8.09 -7.96
C HIS A 364 -17.08 6.72 -8.00
N ASN A 365 -17.11 5.95 -6.92
CA ASN A 365 -16.46 4.64 -6.85
C ASN A 365 -17.40 3.48 -7.16
N THR A 366 -16.78 2.33 -7.43
CA THR A 366 -17.45 1.02 -7.46
C THR A 366 -17.92 0.62 -6.07
N GLN A 367 -18.78 -0.39 -5.96
CA GLN A 367 -19.24 -0.87 -4.67
C GLN A 367 -18.08 -1.33 -3.75
N ALA A 368 -17.14 -2.11 -4.29
CA ALA A 368 -15.94 -2.51 -3.54
C ALA A 368 -15.12 -1.31 -3.04
N GLY A 369 -15.01 -0.25 -3.85
CA GLY A 369 -14.35 0.99 -3.43
C GLY A 369 -15.14 1.75 -2.35
N ARG A 370 -16.48 1.76 -2.42
CA ARG A 370 -17.35 2.36 -1.39
C ARG A 370 -17.20 1.66 -0.04
N GLU A 371 -17.13 0.35 -0.02
CA GLU A 371 -16.85 -0.45 1.19
C GLU A 371 -15.51 -0.07 1.82
N LEU A 372 -14.45 0.02 1.01
CA LEU A 372 -13.13 0.43 1.48
C LEU A 372 -13.12 1.88 1.99
N ILE A 373 -13.86 2.79 1.35
CA ILE A 373 -13.98 4.17 1.83
C ILE A 373 -14.69 4.24 3.19
N ARG A 374 -15.72 3.42 3.41
CA ARG A 374 -16.36 3.30 4.75
C ARG A 374 -15.36 2.80 5.78
N LEU A 375 -14.55 1.79 5.45
CA LEU A 375 -13.48 1.30 6.30
C LEU A 375 -12.45 2.41 6.60
N ILE A 376 -12.04 3.20 5.61
CA ILE A 376 -11.15 4.35 5.82
C ILE A 376 -11.79 5.37 6.78
N LEU A 377 -13.06 5.74 6.56
CA LEU A 377 -13.80 6.68 7.43
C LEU A 377 -13.91 6.18 8.88
N SER A 378 -13.96 4.87 9.11
CA SER A 378 -13.95 4.31 10.47
C SER A 378 -12.66 4.60 11.25
N THR A 379 -11.57 4.94 10.56
CA THR A 379 -10.24 5.22 11.17
C THR A 379 -9.98 6.70 11.42
N VAL A 380 -10.87 7.59 10.94
CA VAL A 380 -10.67 9.04 11.00
C VAL A 380 -11.95 9.69 11.56
N GLY A 381 -11.82 10.46 12.63
CA GLY A 381 -12.92 11.29 13.13
C GLY A 381 -13.41 12.32 12.11
N ARG A 382 -14.68 12.72 12.24
CA ARG A 382 -15.36 13.63 11.30
C ARG A 382 -14.64 14.96 11.04
N GLY A 383 -13.83 15.43 11.98
CA GLY A 383 -13.20 16.75 11.94
C GLY A 383 -14.13 17.85 12.48
N GLY A 384 -13.68 19.10 12.40
CA GLY A 384 -14.32 20.23 13.09
C GLY A 384 -14.60 21.43 12.20
N GLU A 385 -15.87 21.79 12.05
CA GLU A 385 -16.31 23.00 11.36
C GLU A 385 -16.44 24.21 12.32
N GLY A 386 -16.38 25.43 11.77
CA GLY A 386 -16.79 26.65 12.49
C GLY A 386 -15.99 26.94 13.78
N GLY A 387 -14.71 26.58 13.82
CA GLY A 387 -13.86 26.80 15.00
C GLY A 387 -14.04 25.77 16.13
N ARG A 388 -14.78 24.68 15.91
CA ARG A 388 -14.93 23.58 16.90
C ARG A 388 -13.59 23.01 17.38
N GLY A 389 -12.56 22.97 16.52
CA GLY A 389 -11.22 22.57 16.93
C GLY A 389 -10.62 23.50 18.00
N GLN A 390 -10.82 24.81 17.88
CA GLN A 390 -10.35 25.78 18.87
C GLN A 390 -11.06 25.62 20.22
N ARG A 391 -12.36 25.27 20.19
CA ARG A 391 -13.17 25.02 21.39
C ARG A 391 -12.62 23.89 22.26
N ILE A 392 -11.86 22.94 21.71
CA ILE A 392 -11.23 21.87 22.51
C ILE A 392 -10.37 22.50 23.62
N ARG A 393 -9.59 23.52 23.29
CA ARG A 393 -8.71 24.20 24.24
C ARG A 393 -9.47 25.22 25.09
N ASP A 394 -10.38 25.97 24.46
CA ASP A 394 -11.07 27.05 25.14
C ASP A 394 -12.11 26.53 26.16
N ASP A 395 -12.82 25.43 25.84
CA ASP A 395 -13.88 24.90 26.70
C ASP A 395 -13.28 24.26 27.97
N ILE A 396 -12.15 23.53 27.90
CA ILE A 396 -11.50 22.99 29.11
C ILE A 396 -10.99 24.12 30.02
N LEU A 397 -10.44 25.20 29.45
CA LEU A 397 -10.01 26.37 30.20
C LEU A 397 -11.18 27.09 30.87
N GLN A 398 -12.31 27.24 30.16
CA GLN A 398 -13.54 27.80 30.73
C GLN A 398 -14.09 26.95 31.88
N ILE A 399 -13.99 25.62 31.80
CA ILE A 399 -14.38 24.72 32.89
C ILE A 399 -13.48 24.94 34.10
N MET A 400 -12.16 25.02 33.90
CA MET A 400 -11.20 25.32 34.97
C MET A 400 -11.52 26.67 35.65
N HIS A 401 -11.78 27.72 34.88
CA HIS A 401 -12.16 29.05 35.41
C HIS A 401 -13.47 29.02 36.20
N ARG A 402 -14.49 28.36 35.66
CA ARG A 402 -15.81 28.25 36.29
C ARG A 402 -15.73 27.60 37.67
N HIS A 403 -14.90 26.56 37.80
CA HIS A 403 -14.71 25.82 39.05
C HIS A 403 -13.53 26.31 39.90
N LYS A 404 -12.90 27.43 39.50
CA LYS A 404 -11.75 28.06 40.20
C LYS A 404 -10.56 27.12 40.37
N ILE A 405 -10.31 26.27 39.38
CA ILE A 405 -9.17 25.37 39.32
C ILE A 405 -7.96 26.17 38.84
N LYS A 406 -6.84 26.06 39.56
CA LYS A 406 -5.65 26.87 39.29
C LYS A 406 -4.90 26.36 38.07
N GLU A 407 -4.50 27.28 37.19
CA GLU A 407 -3.57 27.04 36.08
C GLU A 407 -2.13 27.08 36.61
N VAL A 408 -1.77 26.12 37.45
CA VAL A 408 -0.40 25.99 37.98
C VAL A 408 0.11 24.57 37.75
N THR A 409 1.42 24.45 37.52
CA THR A 409 2.10 23.18 37.31
C THR A 409 1.88 22.22 38.48
N GLY A 410 1.80 20.92 38.20
CA GLY A 410 1.55 19.89 39.22
C GLY A 410 0.07 19.69 39.55
N HIS A 411 -0.82 19.98 38.59
CA HIS A 411 -2.23 19.61 38.63
C HIS A 411 -2.64 18.93 37.32
N PHE A 412 -3.37 17.82 37.44
CA PHE A 412 -3.84 17.02 36.30
C PHE A 412 -4.53 17.84 35.20
N MET A 413 -5.46 18.73 35.55
CA MET A 413 -6.20 19.51 34.56
C MET A 413 -5.31 20.49 33.79
N GLU A 414 -4.34 21.10 34.46
CA GLU A 414 -3.41 22.03 33.81
C GLU A 414 -2.47 21.26 32.88
N GLU A 415 -1.95 20.11 33.30
CA GLU A 415 -1.12 19.25 32.45
C GLU A 415 -1.88 18.77 31.21
N TRP A 416 -3.14 18.36 31.38
CA TRP A 416 -4.00 17.97 30.26
C TRP A 416 -4.31 19.16 29.33
N HIS A 417 -4.59 20.34 29.87
CA HIS A 417 -4.77 21.57 29.11
C HIS A 417 -3.52 21.92 28.28
N GLN A 418 -2.31 21.82 28.87
CA GLN A 418 -1.05 22.02 28.15
C GLN A 418 -0.82 20.97 27.06
N LYS A 419 -1.22 19.71 27.29
CA LYS A 419 -1.21 18.66 26.27
C LYS A 419 -2.10 19.02 25.08
N LEU A 420 -3.34 19.47 25.33
CA LEU A 420 -4.28 19.86 24.28
C LEU A 420 -3.80 21.05 23.44
N HIS A 421 -3.06 21.97 24.06
CA HIS A 421 -2.40 23.09 23.39
C HIS A 421 -1.35 22.65 22.35
N ASN A 422 -0.69 21.52 22.60
CA ASN A 422 0.38 21.01 21.75
C ASN A 422 -0.11 19.94 20.75
N ASN A 423 -1.04 19.09 21.20
CA ASN A 423 -1.50 17.94 20.42
C ASN A 423 -2.82 17.40 20.98
N ALA A 424 -3.94 17.93 20.50
CA ALA A 424 -5.25 17.31 20.74
C ALA A 424 -5.43 16.10 19.81
N THR A 425 -5.73 14.93 20.38
CA THR A 425 -5.79 13.64 19.69
C THR A 425 -7.00 12.82 20.15
N PRO A 426 -7.33 11.71 19.47
CA PRO A 426 -8.38 10.81 19.93
C PRO A 426 -8.17 10.27 21.37
N ASP A 427 -6.93 10.23 21.88
CA ASP A 427 -6.63 9.84 23.26
C ASP A 427 -7.33 10.75 24.29
N ASP A 428 -7.66 11.99 23.93
CA ASP A 428 -8.36 12.92 24.84
C ASP A 428 -9.79 12.49 25.16
N ILE A 429 -10.45 11.70 24.28
CA ILE A 429 -11.75 11.09 24.59
C ILE A 429 -11.59 10.15 25.77
N VAL A 430 -10.58 9.28 25.73
CA VAL A 430 -10.31 8.27 26.78
C VAL A 430 -9.90 8.95 28.09
N ILE A 431 -9.06 10.00 28.03
CA ILE A 431 -8.69 10.80 29.21
C ILE A 431 -9.94 11.43 29.86
N CYS A 432 -10.84 11.99 29.04
CA CYS A 432 -12.08 12.57 29.52
C CYS A 432 -13.04 11.53 30.13
N GLU A 433 -13.18 10.37 29.50
CA GLU A 433 -14.00 9.26 30.00
C GLU A 433 -13.47 8.71 31.33
N ALA A 434 -12.15 8.53 31.44
CA ALA A 434 -11.50 8.14 32.69
C ALA A 434 -11.71 9.19 33.79
N TYR A 435 -11.60 10.48 33.46
CA TYR A 435 -11.85 11.55 34.42
C TYR A 435 -13.30 11.59 34.88
N LEU A 436 -14.27 11.35 34.00
CA LEU A 436 -15.69 11.21 34.37
C LEU A 436 -15.93 9.98 35.27
N ALA A 437 -15.28 8.84 34.98
CA ALA A 437 -15.36 7.64 35.81
C ALA A 437 -14.78 7.87 37.22
N PHE A 438 -13.66 8.58 37.31
CA PHE A 438 -13.06 9.04 38.55
C PHE A 438 -14.02 9.93 39.36
N LEU A 439 -14.63 10.94 38.73
CA LEU A 439 -15.60 11.81 39.40
C LEU A 439 -16.83 11.04 39.89
N ARG A 440 -17.40 10.17 39.05
CA ARG A 440 -18.60 9.37 39.37
C ARG A 440 -18.34 8.39 40.51
N SER A 441 -17.13 7.85 40.61
CA SER A 441 -16.70 6.93 41.68
C SER A 441 -16.28 7.61 42.99
N ASN A 442 -16.48 8.92 43.12
CA ASN A 442 -16.05 9.73 44.28
C ASN A 442 -14.53 9.76 44.48
N GLY A 443 -13.77 9.86 43.38
CA GLY A 443 -12.33 10.08 43.43
C GLY A 443 -11.48 8.80 43.54
N GLN A 444 -12.00 7.66 43.10
CA GLN A 444 -11.22 6.41 43.12
C GLN A 444 -10.21 6.38 41.97
N LEU A 445 -8.93 6.49 42.30
CA LEU A 445 -7.83 6.47 41.31
C LEU A 445 -7.72 5.12 40.58
N ASP A 446 -8.04 4.01 41.23
CA ASP A 446 -8.01 2.69 40.57
C ASP A 446 -9.00 2.63 39.41
N ILE A 447 -10.18 3.26 39.55
CA ILE A 447 -11.17 3.34 38.47
C ILE A 447 -10.67 4.25 37.35
N PHE A 448 -10.03 5.37 37.68
CA PHE A 448 -9.40 6.25 36.67
C PHE A 448 -8.41 5.49 35.78
N TYR A 449 -7.42 4.83 36.39
CA TYR A 449 -6.39 4.11 35.64
C TYR A 449 -6.92 2.86 34.95
N LYS A 450 -7.91 2.17 35.55
CA LYS A 450 -8.61 1.06 34.88
C LYS A 450 -9.31 1.53 33.62
N THR A 451 -10.07 2.63 33.67
CA THR A 451 -10.77 3.17 32.50
C THR A 451 -9.79 3.66 31.42
N LEU A 452 -8.66 4.27 31.81
CA LEU A 452 -7.59 4.60 30.85
C LEU A 452 -7.05 3.35 30.15
N ALA A 453 -6.72 2.30 30.92
CA ALA A 453 -6.16 1.06 30.39
C ALA A 453 -7.15 0.34 29.46
N GLU A 454 -8.44 0.30 29.81
CA GLU A 454 -9.52 -0.23 28.95
C GLU A 454 -9.64 0.56 27.63
N GLY A 455 -9.34 1.85 27.63
CA GLY A 455 -9.26 2.69 26.42
C GLY A 455 -7.90 2.64 25.69
N GLY A 456 -6.97 1.78 26.12
CA GLY A 456 -5.65 1.59 25.52
C GLY A 456 -4.62 2.65 25.89
N ILE A 457 -4.80 3.36 27.00
CA ILE A 457 -3.85 4.35 27.52
C ILE A 457 -3.30 3.85 28.86
N SER A 458 -2.01 3.50 28.89
CA SER A 458 -1.34 3.18 30.15
C SER A 458 -0.92 4.45 30.90
N LYS A 459 -0.53 4.31 32.16
CA LYS A 459 0.03 5.45 32.92
C LYS A 459 1.32 5.95 32.26
N GLU A 460 2.19 5.04 31.84
CA GLU A 460 3.45 5.36 31.17
C GLU A 460 3.20 6.14 29.88
N ARG A 461 2.15 5.80 29.13
CA ARG A 461 1.78 6.53 27.91
C ARG A 461 1.47 8.01 28.19
N LEU A 462 0.78 8.33 29.29
CA LEU A 462 0.50 9.72 29.66
C LEU A 462 1.79 10.53 29.88
N GLU A 463 2.83 9.88 30.39
CA GLU A 463 4.15 10.48 30.66
C GLU A 463 4.97 10.66 29.37
N THR A 464 4.69 9.89 28.31
CA THR A 464 5.39 9.96 27.02
C THR A 464 4.94 11.10 26.10
N PHE A 465 3.83 11.77 26.41
CA PHE A 465 3.40 12.92 25.61
C PHE A 465 4.44 14.05 25.64
N GLU A 466 4.57 14.83 24.55
CA GLU A 466 5.48 15.99 24.53
C GLU A 466 5.21 16.99 25.67
N ARG A 467 3.94 17.07 26.09
CA ARG A 467 3.51 17.68 27.36
C ARG A 467 2.99 16.55 28.25
N PRO A 468 3.84 16.00 29.14
CA PRO A 468 3.49 14.86 29.98
C PRO A 468 2.32 15.20 30.92
N ILE A 469 1.46 14.21 31.16
CA ILE A 469 0.49 14.22 32.25
C ILE A 469 1.00 13.24 33.30
N VAL A 470 1.60 13.77 34.37
CA VAL A 470 2.27 13.01 35.44
C VAL A 470 1.49 13.07 36.76
N THR A 471 0.64 14.08 36.91
CA THR A 471 -0.11 14.33 38.14
C THR A 471 -1.46 13.60 38.09
N ALA A 472 -1.81 12.93 39.19
CA ALA A 472 -3.11 12.27 39.35
C ALA A 472 -4.26 13.31 39.49
N PRO A 473 -5.49 12.98 39.07
CA PRO A 473 -6.62 13.89 39.22
C PRO A 473 -6.97 14.18 40.68
N ASP A 474 -7.20 15.46 40.99
CA ASP A 474 -7.68 15.90 42.31
C ASP A 474 -9.20 15.70 42.43
N PHE A 475 -9.65 15.17 43.58
CA PHE A 475 -11.08 15.04 43.88
C PHE A 475 -11.56 16.12 44.85
N VAL A 476 -12.53 16.92 44.41
CA VAL A 476 -13.12 17.99 45.21
C VAL A 476 -14.64 17.79 45.30
N PRO A 477 -15.17 17.31 46.45
CA PRO A 477 -16.57 16.88 46.55
C PRO A 477 -17.61 17.94 46.17
N TYR A 478 -17.39 19.21 46.52
CA TYR A 478 -18.39 20.27 46.36
C TYR A 478 -18.55 20.75 44.91
N ILE A 479 -17.55 20.58 44.04
CA ILE A 479 -17.64 20.89 42.60
C ILE A 479 -17.92 19.66 41.74
N LYS A 480 -17.91 18.44 42.32
CA LYS A 480 -18.10 17.17 41.60
C LYS A 480 -19.23 17.21 40.56
N ASN A 481 -20.45 17.55 40.98
CA ASN A 481 -21.61 17.49 40.10
C ASN A 481 -21.54 18.52 38.96
N GLY A 482 -20.96 19.70 39.24
CA GLY A 482 -20.71 20.71 38.23
C GLY A 482 -19.65 20.27 37.22
N LEU A 483 -18.57 19.64 37.69
CA LEU A 483 -17.54 19.06 36.83
C LEU A 483 -18.08 17.93 35.97
N ILE A 484 -18.91 17.03 36.52
CA ILE A 484 -19.52 15.94 35.73
C ILE A 484 -20.35 16.53 34.59
N ALA A 485 -21.25 17.49 34.87
CA ALA A 485 -22.10 18.09 33.85
C ALA A 485 -21.30 18.84 32.75
N ASP A 486 -20.19 19.46 33.14
CA ASP A 486 -19.32 20.20 32.21
C ASP A 486 -18.46 19.26 31.36
N PHE A 487 -17.85 18.24 31.97
CA PHE A 487 -17.05 17.26 31.25
C PHE A 487 -17.88 16.29 30.40
N GLU A 488 -19.17 16.08 30.70
CA GLU A 488 -20.09 15.37 29.80
C GLU A 488 -20.30 16.15 28.48
N LYS A 489 -20.48 17.48 28.56
CA LYS A 489 -20.57 18.35 27.37
C LYS A 489 -19.23 18.42 26.64
N TYR A 490 -18.14 18.49 27.39
CA TYR A 490 -16.80 18.51 26.81
C TYR A 490 -16.49 17.19 26.08
N LEU A 491 -16.88 16.05 26.65
CA LEU A 491 -16.77 14.75 26.01
C LEU A 491 -17.56 14.71 24.69
N GLN A 492 -18.78 15.26 24.66
CA GLN A 492 -19.55 15.37 23.42
C GLN A 492 -18.82 16.20 22.36
N LEU A 493 -18.18 17.31 22.74
CA LEU A 493 -17.34 18.09 21.82
C LEU A 493 -16.20 17.24 21.24
N LEU A 494 -15.43 16.56 22.10
CA LEU A 494 -14.32 15.70 21.68
C LEU A 494 -14.79 14.59 20.73
N LYS A 495 -15.87 13.89 21.09
CA LYS A 495 -16.45 12.81 20.26
C LYS A 495 -16.95 13.33 18.92
N SER A 496 -17.56 14.52 18.87
CA SER A 496 -18.03 15.12 17.61
C SER A 496 -16.94 15.42 16.58
N ILE A 497 -15.67 15.46 17.02
CA ILE A 497 -14.50 15.77 16.20
C ILE A 497 -13.70 14.50 15.92
N TYR A 498 -13.35 13.75 16.98
CA TYR A 498 -12.38 12.65 16.90
C TYR A 498 -13.02 11.26 16.81
N SER A 499 -14.28 11.09 17.19
CA SER A 499 -14.95 9.80 17.05
C SER A 499 -15.50 9.62 15.64
N ALA A 500 -15.31 8.44 15.07
CA ALA A 500 -15.93 8.05 13.80
C ALA A 500 -17.32 7.43 14.01
N THR A 501 -17.62 6.89 15.19
CA THR A 501 -18.79 6.01 15.38
C THR A 501 -19.64 6.38 16.59
N ASP A 502 -19.42 7.56 17.19
CA ASP A 502 -20.30 8.06 18.25
C ASP A 502 -21.70 8.38 17.69
N LEU A 503 -22.67 7.54 18.07
CA LEU A 503 -24.04 7.61 17.53
C LEU A 503 -24.72 8.96 17.77
N PHE A 504 -24.52 9.58 18.94
CA PHE A 504 -25.13 10.88 19.23
C PHE A 504 -24.58 11.96 18.30
N SER A 505 -23.25 12.07 18.22
CA SER A 505 -22.58 13.07 17.40
C SER A 505 -22.91 12.88 15.91
N ALA A 506 -22.97 11.63 15.45
CA ALA A 506 -23.33 11.30 14.08
C ALA A 506 -24.80 11.63 13.78
N ALA A 507 -25.72 11.32 14.69
CA ALA A 507 -27.14 11.65 14.55
C ALA A 507 -27.40 13.16 14.54
N GLU A 508 -26.73 13.91 15.43
CA GLU A 508 -26.80 15.38 15.46
C GLU A 508 -26.27 15.97 14.15
N ALA A 509 -25.12 15.50 13.67
CA ALA A 509 -24.51 15.97 12.43
C ALA A 509 -25.40 15.68 11.21
N ALA A 510 -25.90 14.45 11.08
CA ALA A 510 -26.69 14.03 9.94
C ALA A 510 -28.13 14.58 9.94
N GLY A 511 -28.63 15.11 11.05
CA GLY A 511 -30.04 15.50 11.21
C GLY A 511 -30.57 16.47 10.14
N HIS A 512 -29.73 17.38 9.66
CA HIS A 512 -30.08 18.33 8.58
C HIS A 512 -30.24 17.68 7.20
N CYS A 513 -29.74 16.45 7.02
CA CYS A 513 -29.79 15.69 5.78
C CYS A 513 -30.95 14.70 5.73
N LEU A 514 -31.74 14.61 6.80
CA LEU A 514 -32.89 13.70 6.95
C LEU A 514 -34.19 14.47 6.79
N ASP A 515 -35.21 13.83 6.23
CA ASP A 515 -36.58 14.34 6.33
C ASP A 515 -37.10 14.22 7.77
N ASP A 516 -38.22 14.89 8.07
CA ASP A 516 -38.76 14.93 9.43
C ASP A 516 -39.14 13.52 9.93
N GLN A 517 -39.64 12.64 9.05
CA GLN A 517 -40.05 11.29 9.42
C GLN A 517 -38.85 10.42 9.84
N LEU A 518 -37.78 10.42 9.08
CA LEU A 518 -36.57 9.64 9.34
C LEU A 518 -35.78 10.24 10.51
N ARG A 519 -35.73 11.58 10.61
CA ARG A 519 -35.13 12.29 11.75
C ARG A 519 -35.83 11.94 13.06
N ASP A 520 -37.16 11.93 13.06
CA ASP A 520 -37.96 11.52 14.21
C ASP A 520 -37.71 10.06 14.61
N ARG A 521 -37.66 9.15 13.62
CA ARG A 521 -37.35 7.74 13.89
C ARG A 521 -35.96 7.57 14.50
N LEU A 522 -34.97 8.29 13.99
CA LEU A 522 -33.60 8.27 14.50
C LEU A 522 -33.53 8.72 15.96
N TRP A 523 -34.16 9.84 16.30
CA TRP A 523 -34.15 10.35 17.68
C TRP A 523 -34.97 9.51 18.63
N ARG A 524 -36.10 8.93 18.18
CA ARG A 524 -36.84 7.94 18.98
C ARG A 524 -35.94 6.75 19.30
N PHE A 525 -35.34 6.13 18.28
CA PHE A 525 -34.39 5.04 18.44
C PHE A 525 -33.25 5.38 19.39
N TYR A 526 -32.62 6.55 19.22
CA TYR A 526 -31.54 6.99 20.08
C TYR A 526 -31.98 7.11 21.53
N ASN A 527 -33.13 7.72 21.81
CA ASN A 527 -33.63 7.88 23.19
C ASN A 527 -34.02 6.54 23.83
N ASP A 528 -34.47 5.60 23.01
CA ASP A 528 -34.92 4.26 23.39
C ASP A 528 -33.79 3.24 23.55
N ARG A 529 -32.57 3.58 23.14
CA ARG A 529 -31.42 2.65 23.09
C ARG A 529 -31.05 2.02 24.44
N ASP A 530 -31.23 2.77 25.53
CA ASP A 530 -30.91 2.36 26.90
C ASP A 530 -32.19 1.97 27.69
N ASN A 531 -33.35 1.95 27.04
CA ASN A 531 -34.63 1.64 27.66
C ASN A 531 -34.77 0.12 27.87
N MET A 532 -34.76 -0.31 29.12
CA MET A 532 -34.84 -1.73 29.51
C MET A 532 -36.16 -2.41 29.13
N ASN A 533 -37.21 -1.65 28.78
CA ASN A 533 -38.49 -2.20 28.35
C ASN A 533 -38.52 -2.57 26.86
N ILE A 534 -37.49 -2.20 26.09
CA ILE A 534 -37.42 -2.47 24.67
C ILE A 534 -36.57 -3.72 24.46
N THR A 535 -37.12 -4.67 23.71
CA THR A 535 -36.41 -5.91 23.42
C THR A 535 -35.25 -5.65 22.46
N VAL A 536 -34.23 -6.50 22.52
CA VAL A 536 -33.11 -6.45 21.55
C VAL A 536 -33.63 -6.57 20.12
N MET A 537 -34.64 -7.40 19.90
CA MET A 537 -35.25 -7.63 18.59
C MET A 537 -35.90 -6.36 18.04
N ASP A 538 -36.62 -5.62 18.89
CA ASP A 538 -37.23 -4.35 18.48
C ASP A 538 -36.17 -3.26 18.21
N GLN A 539 -35.09 -3.23 19.01
CA GLN A 539 -33.95 -2.32 18.76
C GLN A 539 -33.29 -2.63 17.42
N VAL A 540 -32.97 -3.90 17.17
CA VAL A 540 -32.35 -4.38 15.92
C VAL A 540 -33.26 -4.07 14.73
N ARG A 541 -34.55 -4.40 14.81
CA ARG A 541 -35.52 -4.13 13.73
C ARG A 541 -35.66 -2.64 13.44
N SER A 542 -35.75 -1.81 14.48
CA SER A 542 -35.82 -0.35 14.34
C SER A 542 -34.58 0.19 13.64
N LEU A 543 -33.39 -0.28 14.03
CA LEU A 543 -32.12 0.10 13.42
C LEU A 543 -32.01 -0.35 11.97
N THR A 544 -32.35 -1.59 11.64
CA THR A 544 -32.33 -2.09 10.25
C THR A 544 -33.22 -1.23 9.36
N ASN A 545 -34.42 -0.88 9.82
CA ASN A 545 -35.33 0.01 9.10
C ASN A 545 -34.75 1.43 8.93
N LEU A 546 -34.03 1.95 9.94
CA LEU A 546 -33.33 3.23 9.82
C LEU A 546 -32.26 3.18 8.74
N ARG A 547 -31.41 2.14 8.73
CA ARG A 547 -30.34 1.99 7.74
C ARG A 547 -30.86 1.84 6.31
N HIS A 548 -31.95 1.09 6.10
CA HIS A 548 -32.66 1.09 4.81
C HIS A 548 -33.18 2.48 4.41
N GLY A 549 -33.67 3.28 5.35
CA GLY A 549 -34.04 4.67 5.07
C GLY A 549 -32.86 5.58 4.71
N LEU A 550 -31.64 5.23 5.12
CA LEU A 550 -30.42 5.98 4.84
C LEU A 550 -29.79 5.61 3.50
N ILE A 551 -29.85 4.35 3.07
CA ILE A 551 -29.11 3.88 1.89
C ILE A 551 -29.54 4.61 0.60
N ASP A 552 -30.84 4.86 0.44
CA ASP A 552 -31.37 5.62 -0.69
C ASP A 552 -30.76 7.03 -0.74
N ARG A 553 -30.59 7.66 0.44
CA ARG A 553 -29.99 8.99 0.57
C ARG A 553 -28.48 8.94 0.32
N LEU A 554 -27.79 7.90 0.77
CA LEU A 554 -26.35 7.72 0.51
C LEU A 554 -26.06 7.64 -1.01
N HIS A 555 -26.97 7.06 -1.79
CA HIS A 555 -26.80 6.94 -3.24
C HIS A 555 -27.24 8.18 -4.03
N THR A 556 -28.21 8.94 -3.53
CA THR A 556 -28.85 10.02 -4.29
C THR A 556 -28.46 11.43 -3.86
N ASN A 557 -27.86 11.62 -2.68
CA ASN A 557 -27.65 12.95 -2.14
C ASN A 557 -26.50 13.72 -2.86
N PRO A 558 -26.80 14.86 -3.53
CA PRO A 558 -25.81 15.60 -4.29
C PRO A 558 -24.87 16.44 -3.42
N ASP A 559 -25.23 16.73 -2.17
CA ASP A 559 -24.38 17.49 -1.26
C ASP A 559 -23.36 16.58 -0.57
N THR A 560 -22.08 16.81 -0.86
CA THR A 560 -20.95 16.04 -0.30
C THR A 560 -20.89 16.15 1.22
N ARG A 561 -21.27 17.30 1.79
CA ARG A 561 -21.27 17.48 3.24
C ARG A 561 -22.33 16.59 3.88
N CYS A 562 -23.55 16.62 3.33
CA CYS A 562 -24.59 15.71 3.78
C CYS A 562 -24.22 14.24 3.59
N LEU A 563 -23.61 13.88 2.46
CA LEU A 563 -23.15 12.52 2.21
C LEU A 563 -22.15 12.05 3.27
N ARG A 564 -21.14 12.88 3.60
CA ARG A 564 -20.18 12.58 4.68
C ARG A 564 -20.88 12.33 6.01
N ASP A 565 -21.81 13.21 6.39
CA ASP A 565 -22.49 13.11 7.68
C ASP A 565 -23.41 11.88 7.75
N LEU A 566 -24.06 11.52 6.63
CA LEU A 566 -24.83 10.27 6.50
C LEU A 566 -23.95 9.02 6.57
N LEU A 567 -22.74 9.04 5.98
CA LEU A 567 -21.80 7.92 6.05
C LEU A 567 -21.35 7.65 7.50
N TYR A 568 -21.07 8.70 8.26
CA TYR A 568 -20.75 8.57 9.69
C TYR A 568 -21.94 8.06 10.52
N LEU A 569 -23.16 8.51 10.20
CA LEU A 569 -24.36 7.97 10.84
C LEU A 569 -24.54 6.48 10.55
N ASP A 570 -24.34 6.04 9.31
CA ASP A 570 -24.46 4.62 8.97
C ASP A 570 -23.37 3.76 9.65
N LEU A 571 -22.14 4.25 9.73
CA LEU A 571 -21.06 3.60 10.49
C LEU A 571 -21.40 3.47 11.99
N ALA A 572 -21.94 4.53 12.59
CA ALA A 572 -22.32 4.52 14.01
C ALA A 572 -23.52 3.57 14.28
N LEU A 573 -24.48 3.49 13.36
CA LEU A 573 -25.58 2.53 13.46
C LEU A 573 -25.09 1.10 13.29
N GLU A 574 -24.20 0.83 12.34
CA GLU A 574 -23.62 -0.51 12.16
C GLU A 574 -22.84 -0.96 13.40
N GLU A 575 -22.03 -0.08 13.99
CA GLU A 575 -21.32 -0.41 15.22
C GLU A 575 -22.29 -0.64 16.39
N PHE A 576 -23.33 0.19 16.53
CA PHE A 576 -24.34 0.00 17.57
C PHE A 576 -25.04 -1.36 17.45
N LEU A 577 -25.44 -1.74 16.23
CA LEU A 577 -26.06 -3.05 15.95
C LEU A 577 -25.16 -4.19 16.44
N ARG A 578 -23.88 -4.15 16.07
CA ARG A 578 -22.88 -5.15 16.47
C ARG A 578 -22.77 -5.24 17.99
N LEU A 579 -22.56 -4.10 18.66
CA LEU A 579 -22.37 -4.04 20.11
C LEU A 579 -23.60 -4.53 20.89
N VAL A 580 -24.81 -4.21 20.44
CA VAL A 580 -26.05 -4.67 21.10
C VAL A 580 -26.18 -6.19 21.05
N ILE A 581 -25.87 -6.81 19.91
CA ILE A 581 -25.96 -8.27 19.73
C ILE A 581 -24.82 -8.98 20.48
N GLU A 582 -23.58 -8.50 20.36
CA GLU A 582 -22.41 -9.10 20.99
C GLU A 582 -22.53 -9.14 22.52
N ARG A 583 -23.04 -8.07 23.15
CA ARG A 583 -23.22 -7.99 24.61
C ARG A 583 -24.20 -9.02 25.17
N ARG A 584 -25.14 -9.51 24.36
CA ARG A 584 -26.24 -10.40 24.77
C ARG A 584 -26.24 -11.74 24.04
N THR A 585 -25.12 -12.07 23.38
CA THR A 585 -25.02 -13.24 22.50
C THR A 585 -25.36 -14.56 23.18
N LYS A 586 -25.26 -14.68 24.50
CA LYS A 586 -25.60 -15.92 25.24
C LYS A 586 -27.09 -16.07 25.57
N ASP A 587 -27.86 -14.99 25.51
CA ASP A 587 -29.21 -14.92 26.07
C ASP A 587 -30.31 -15.23 25.04
N PHE A 588 -29.96 -15.35 23.76
CA PHE A 588 -30.93 -15.54 22.68
C PHE A 588 -31.44 -16.98 22.59
N SER A 589 -32.77 -17.13 22.50
CA SER A 589 -33.48 -18.37 22.20
C SER A 589 -33.31 -18.77 20.72
N GLN A 590 -33.82 -19.95 20.33
CA GLN A 590 -33.84 -20.37 18.93
C GLN A 590 -34.62 -19.38 18.04
N ALA A 591 -35.77 -18.89 18.51
CA ALA A 591 -36.59 -17.94 17.76
C ALA A 591 -35.85 -16.61 17.55
N ASP A 592 -35.17 -16.13 18.59
CA ASP A 592 -34.33 -14.93 18.52
C ASP A 592 -33.18 -15.13 17.53
N LEU A 593 -32.50 -16.28 17.55
CA LEU A 593 -31.42 -16.59 16.61
C LEU A 593 -31.90 -16.59 15.15
N VAL A 594 -33.10 -17.12 14.88
CA VAL A 594 -33.67 -17.15 13.53
C VAL A 594 -33.99 -15.75 13.01
N GLU A 595 -34.55 -14.88 13.87
CA GLU A 595 -34.86 -13.50 13.52
C GLU A 595 -33.62 -12.60 13.45
N LEU A 596 -32.65 -12.80 14.35
CA LEU A 596 -31.38 -12.08 14.31
C LEU A 596 -30.57 -12.44 13.06
N LEU A 597 -30.58 -13.70 12.61
CA LEU A 597 -29.88 -14.10 11.39
C LEU A 597 -30.38 -13.31 10.18
N ASP A 598 -31.71 -13.14 10.07
CA ASP A 598 -32.34 -12.34 9.02
C ASP A 598 -31.88 -10.87 9.10
N SER A 599 -31.96 -10.26 10.29
CA SER A 599 -31.59 -8.85 10.46
C SER A 599 -30.11 -8.58 10.23
N VAL A 600 -29.22 -9.45 10.71
CA VAL A 600 -27.76 -9.30 10.54
C VAL A 600 -27.36 -9.54 9.09
N LEU A 601 -27.96 -10.52 8.42
CA LEU A 601 -27.71 -10.77 7.01
C LEU A 601 -28.22 -9.60 6.14
N ASP A 602 -29.40 -9.06 6.43
CA ASP A 602 -29.93 -7.84 5.78
C ASP A 602 -28.94 -6.67 5.94
N ASN A 603 -28.48 -6.40 7.17
CA ASN A 603 -27.53 -5.32 7.43
C ASN A 603 -26.16 -5.50 6.76
N LEU A 604 -25.71 -6.75 6.58
CA LEU A 604 -24.47 -7.05 5.88
C LEU A 604 -24.59 -6.72 4.39
N ILE A 605 -25.69 -7.14 3.75
CA ILE A 605 -25.88 -6.93 2.30
C ILE A 605 -26.26 -5.50 1.92
N ILE A 606 -26.71 -4.65 2.85
CA ILE A 606 -27.01 -3.21 2.56
C ILE A 606 -25.81 -2.52 1.90
N ASN A 607 -24.59 -2.84 2.34
CA ASN A 607 -23.38 -2.20 1.86
C ASN A 607 -22.42 -3.16 1.15
N HIS A 608 -22.79 -4.43 0.99
CA HIS A 608 -21.96 -5.44 0.37
C HIS A 608 -22.70 -6.13 -0.78
N ASP A 609 -22.15 -6.01 -1.98
CA ASP A 609 -22.74 -6.58 -3.19
C ASP A 609 -22.18 -7.98 -3.45
N ASP A 610 -22.82 -8.98 -2.86
CA ASP A 610 -22.56 -10.39 -3.10
C ASP A 610 -23.86 -11.13 -3.43
N GLU A 611 -23.89 -11.74 -4.62
CA GLU A 611 -25.07 -12.44 -5.15
C GLU A 611 -25.42 -13.67 -4.30
N SER A 612 -24.42 -14.34 -3.71
CA SER A 612 -24.61 -15.54 -2.90
C SER A 612 -25.27 -15.20 -1.56
N LEU A 613 -24.78 -14.18 -0.86
CA LEU A 613 -25.35 -13.65 0.38
C LEU A 613 -26.76 -13.09 0.14
N SER A 614 -26.95 -12.34 -0.94
CA SER A 614 -28.27 -11.80 -1.32
C SER A 614 -29.28 -12.91 -1.61
N SER A 615 -28.86 -13.94 -2.35
CA SER A 615 -29.69 -15.13 -2.61
C SER A 615 -30.03 -15.88 -1.33
N CYS A 616 -29.05 -16.05 -0.44
CA CYS A 616 -29.28 -16.69 0.86
C CYS A 616 -30.22 -15.87 1.74
N PHE A 617 -30.12 -14.55 1.73
CA PHE A 617 -31.04 -13.66 2.44
C PHE A 617 -32.48 -13.82 1.97
N HIS A 618 -32.72 -13.69 0.67
CA HIS A 618 -34.07 -13.85 0.11
C HIS A 618 -34.64 -15.25 0.38
N HIS A 619 -33.76 -16.26 0.36
CA HIS A 619 -34.17 -17.63 0.66
C HIS A 619 -34.54 -17.80 2.13
N TRP A 620 -33.69 -17.33 3.05
CA TRP A 620 -33.93 -17.37 4.49
C TRP A 620 -35.23 -16.66 4.86
N ARG A 621 -35.44 -15.47 4.30
CA ARG A 621 -36.64 -14.65 4.56
C ARG A 621 -37.92 -15.35 4.14
N ARG A 622 -37.93 -15.99 2.96
CA ARG A 622 -39.08 -16.79 2.49
C ARG A 622 -39.31 -18.02 3.36
N LEU A 623 -38.24 -18.70 3.76
CA LEU A 623 -38.33 -19.89 4.58
C LEU A 623 -38.96 -19.58 5.95
N ARG A 624 -38.67 -18.41 6.53
CA ARG A 624 -39.25 -17.96 7.81
C ARG A 624 -40.77 -17.81 7.81
N GLU A 625 -41.39 -17.65 6.63
CA GLU A 625 -42.86 -17.52 6.49
C GLU A 625 -43.58 -18.89 6.60
N SER A 626 -42.82 -20.00 6.57
CA SER A 626 -43.34 -21.36 6.67
C SER A 626 -43.34 -21.89 8.12
N ASP A 627 -44.00 -23.02 8.38
CA ASP A 627 -44.07 -23.61 9.73
C ASP A 627 -42.69 -24.15 10.18
N GLN A 628 -42.11 -23.49 11.18
CA GLN A 628 -40.77 -23.78 11.70
C GLN A 628 -40.69 -25.07 12.54
N SER A 629 -41.84 -25.68 12.85
CA SER A 629 -41.92 -26.93 13.61
C SER A 629 -41.73 -28.18 12.73
N GLU A 630 -41.87 -28.05 11.41
CA GLU A 630 -41.76 -29.15 10.48
C GLU A 630 -40.31 -29.60 10.30
N ARG A 631 -40.09 -30.92 10.28
CA ARG A 631 -38.75 -31.49 10.04
C ARG A 631 -38.17 -31.03 8.69
N GLU A 632 -39.02 -30.89 7.67
CA GLU A 632 -38.61 -30.38 6.36
C GLU A 632 -38.10 -28.94 6.43
N TRP A 633 -38.78 -28.08 7.21
CA TRP A 633 -38.31 -26.72 7.47
C TRP A 633 -36.92 -26.73 8.10
N VAL A 634 -36.69 -27.56 9.11
CA VAL A 634 -35.40 -27.64 9.81
C VAL A 634 -34.26 -28.08 8.87
N LEU A 635 -34.52 -29.08 8.02
CA LEU A 635 -33.57 -29.52 7.01
C LEU A 635 -33.27 -28.42 5.99
N HIS A 636 -34.31 -27.70 5.56
CA HIS A 636 -34.18 -26.59 4.63
C HIS A 636 -33.42 -25.40 5.25
N ALA A 637 -33.71 -25.07 6.49
CA ALA A 637 -33.01 -24.03 7.24
C ALA A 637 -31.53 -24.40 7.39
N GLY A 638 -31.23 -25.66 7.70
CA GLY A 638 -29.86 -26.18 7.73
C GLY A 638 -29.11 -25.97 6.41
N SER A 639 -29.73 -26.27 5.26
CA SER A 639 -29.07 -26.09 3.97
C SER A 639 -28.85 -24.61 3.60
N VAL A 640 -29.76 -23.71 4.02
CA VAL A 640 -29.54 -22.27 3.88
C VAL A 640 -28.38 -21.82 4.78
N LEU A 641 -28.30 -22.30 6.02
CA LEU A 641 -27.19 -21.99 6.93
C LEU A 641 -25.83 -22.43 6.37
N ASP A 642 -25.76 -23.61 5.77
CA ASP A 642 -24.53 -24.10 5.13
C ASP A 642 -24.10 -23.17 3.99
N ARG A 643 -25.05 -22.73 3.14
CA ARG A 643 -24.78 -21.77 2.05
C ARG A 643 -24.38 -20.39 2.56
N VAL A 644 -25.02 -19.88 3.62
CA VAL A 644 -24.61 -18.61 4.26
C VAL A 644 -23.19 -18.74 4.82
N THR A 645 -22.85 -19.90 5.40
CA THR A 645 -21.51 -20.15 5.95
C THR A 645 -20.45 -20.18 4.84
N GLU A 646 -20.74 -20.81 3.70
CA GLU A 646 -19.86 -20.81 2.53
C GLU A 646 -19.66 -19.40 1.96
N ALA A 647 -20.75 -18.65 1.75
CA ALA A 647 -20.69 -17.28 1.24
C ALA A 647 -19.93 -16.34 2.21
N LEU A 648 -20.13 -16.51 3.51
CA LEU A 648 -19.35 -15.80 4.54
C LEU A 648 -17.86 -16.18 4.53
N GLY A 649 -17.53 -17.43 4.20
CA GLY A 649 -16.14 -17.85 3.96
C GLY A 649 -15.50 -17.08 2.81
N GLY A 650 -16.20 -16.97 1.68
CA GLY A 650 -15.75 -16.17 0.53
C GLY A 650 -15.54 -14.68 0.87
N PHE A 651 -16.43 -14.10 1.69
CA PHE A 651 -16.26 -12.73 2.20
C PHE A 651 -14.96 -12.57 3.02
N ILE A 652 -14.68 -13.51 3.92
CA ILE A 652 -13.48 -13.49 4.76
C ILE A 652 -12.22 -13.64 3.90
N ASP A 653 -12.23 -14.59 2.97
CA ASP A 653 -11.10 -14.85 2.07
C ASP A 653 -10.79 -13.64 1.17
N TYR A 654 -11.84 -12.96 0.66
CA TYR A 654 -11.70 -11.74 -0.12
C TYR A 654 -10.96 -10.64 0.65
N TYR A 655 -11.42 -10.32 1.86
CA TYR A 655 -10.80 -9.27 2.67
C TYR A 655 -9.41 -9.67 3.17
N HIS A 656 -9.19 -10.95 3.48
CA HIS A 656 -7.86 -11.44 3.82
C HIS A 656 -6.88 -11.26 2.65
N ALA A 657 -7.26 -11.68 1.44
CA ALA A 657 -6.44 -11.51 0.24
C ALA A 657 -6.17 -10.04 -0.09
N LEU A 658 -7.17 -9.16 0.16
CA LEU A 658 -7.06 -7.74 -0.14
C LEU A 658 -6.15 -6.99 0.84
N LEU A 659 -6.21 -7.33 2.14
CA LEU A 659 -5.60 -6.54 3.22
C LEU A 659 -4.30 -7.14 3.77
N GLN A 660 -4.20 -8.46 3.93
CA GLN A 660 -3.18 -9.07 4.78
C GLN A 660 -1.75 -8.80 4.29
N ALA A 661 -1.49 -9.00 2.99
CA ALA A 661 -0.16 -8.78 2.42
C ALA A 661 0.28 -7.30 2.53
N LYS A 662 -0.66 -6.35 2.45
CA LYS A 662 -0.39 -4.91 2.64
C LYS A 662 -0.09 -4.60 4.10
N ALA A 663 -0.82 -5.24 5.02
CA ALA A 663 -0.60 -5.11 6.45
C ALA A 663 0.76 -5.66 6.86
N GLU A 664 1.17 -6.81 6.32
CA GLU A 664 2.51 -7.38 6.49
C GLU A 664 3.58 -6.44 5.96
N HIS A 665 3.41 -5.95 4.72
CA HIS A 665 4.38 -5.06 4.09
C HIS A 665 4.58 -3.75 4.87
N LEU A 666 3.48 -3.05 5.19
CA LEU A 666 3.55 -1.79 5.94
C LEU A 666 3.94 -2.03 7.41
N GLY A 667 3.36 -3.03 8.06
CA GLY A 667 3.59 -3.35 9.47
C GLY A 667 5.04 -3.71 9.77
N GLN A 668 5.67 -4.54 8.93
CA GLN A 668 7.10 -4.85 9.04
C GLN A 668 7.96 -3.59 8.89
N ALA A 669 7.60 -2.70 7.97
CA ALA A 669 8.35 -1.47 7.75
C ALA A 669 8.19 -0.46 8.89
N PHE A 670 7.01 -0.40 9.50
CA PHE A 670 6.71 0.44 10.67
C PHE A 670 7.27 -0.12 11.99
N GLN A 671 7.68 -1.40 12.01
CA GLN A 671 7.99 -2.14 13.24
C GLN A 671 6.78 -2.22 14.17
N ALA A 672 5.59 -2.41 13.58
CA ALA A 672 4.37 -2.68 14.33
C ALA A 672 4.48 -4.01 15.08
N ASP A 673 3.71 -4.16 16.16
CA ASP A 673 3.66 -5.38 16.95
C ASP A 673 3.27 -6.58 16.07
N GLU A 674 4.05 -7.66 16.15
CA GLU A 674 3.90 -8.86 15.30
C GLU A 674 2.47 -9.43 15.35
N TRP A 675 1.90 -9.54 16.56
CA TRP A 675 0.52 -10.02 16.74
C TRP A 675 -0.53 -9.14 16.04
N THR A 676 -0.30 -7.83 15.94
CA THR A 676 -1.20 -6.90 15.26
C THR A 676 -1.13 -7.07 13.75
N VAL A 677 0.07 -7.35 13.22
CA VAL A 677 0.31 -7.60 11.81
C VAL A 677 -0.31 -8.94 11.40
N ASP A 678 -0.02 -10.01 12.14
CA ASP A 678 -0.49 -11.38 11.84
C ASP A 678 -2.01 -11.50 11.87
N LEU A 679 -2.67 -10.78 12.78
CA LEU A 679 -4.12 -10.83 12.97
C LEU A 679 -4.86 -9.69 12.27
N PHE A 680 -4.16 -8.85 11.47
CA PHE A 680 -4.72 -7.60 10.96
C PHE A 680 -6.07 -7.78 10.27
N SER A 681 -6.14 -8.66 9.27
CA SER A 681 -7.37 -8.89 8.51
C SER A 681 -8.45 -9.55 9.37
N GLN A 682 -8.07 -10.43 10.29
CA GLN A 682 -9.01 -11.08 11.22
C GLN A 682 -9.65 -10.06 12.17
N GLU A 683 -8.89 -9.09 12.66
CA GLU A 683 -9.41 -8.00 13.51
C GLU A 683 -10.34 -7.05 12.74
N VAL A 684 -10.10 -6.84 11.44
CA VAL A 684 -11.04 -6.11 10.57
C VAL A 684 -12.36 -6.86 10.46
N ILE A 685 -12.32 -8.19 10.26
CA ILE A 685 -13.53 -9.04 10.20
C ILE A 685 -14.24 -9.09 11.56
N ARG A 686 -13.51 -9.22 12.68
CA ARG A 686 -14.08 -9.18 14.05
C ARG A 686 -14.76 -7.85 14.35
N GLY A 687 -14.32 -6.77 13.70
CA GLY A 687 -14.92 -5.45 13.80
C GLY A 687 -16.20 -5.25 12.97
N SER A 688 -16.66 -6.25 12.20
CA SER A 688 -17.79 -6.09 11.27
C SER A 688 -18.99 -6.98 11.59
N SER A 689 -20.11 -6.72 10.91
CA SER A 689 -21.34 -7.53 11.01
C SER A 689 -21.13 -9.00 10.60
N ALA A 690 -20.08 -9.29 9.82
CA ALA A 690 -19.70 -10.65 9.41
C ALA A 690 -19.35 -11.54 10.62
N TYR A 691 -18.72 -10.97 11.66
CA TYR A 691 -18.40 -11.70 12.88
C TYR A 691 -19.65 -12.06 13.70
N VAL A 692 -20.60 -11.12 13.78
CA VAL A 692 -21.90 -11.36 14.41
C VAL A 692 -22.63 -12.47 13.67
N LEU A 693 -22.65 -12.42 12.33
CA LEU A 693 -23.25 -13.45 11.49
C LEU A 693 -22.62 -14.83 11.76
N SER A 694 -21.28 -14.92 11.75
CA SER A 694 -20.55 -16.16 12.08
C SER A 694 -20.95 -16.73 13.45
N THR A 695 -21.13 -15.84 14.44
CA THR A 695 -21.50 -16.23 15.79
C THR A 695 -22.93 -16.76 15.86
N LEU A 696 -23.88 -16.13 15.16
CA LEU A 696 -25.26 -16.60 15.06
C LEU A 696 -25.34 -17.97 14.36
N LEU A 697 -24.63 -18.14 13.24
CA LEU A 697 -24.56 -19.41 12.50
C LEU A 697 -24.03 -20.53 13.39
N ARG A 698 -22.94 -20.29 14.13
CA ARG A 698 -22.33 -21.27 15.04
C ARG A 698 -23.25 -21.71 16.17
N ARG A 699 -24.16 -20.82 16.61
CA ARG A 699 -25.16 -21.15 17.64
C ARG A 699 -26.38 -21.85 17.07
N LEU A 700 -26.86 -21.43 15.91
CA LEU A 700 -28.09 -21.95 15.31
C LEU A 700 -27.88 -23.32 14.64
N ALA A 701 -26.73 -23.56 14.00
CA ALA A 701 -26.46 -24.80 13.28
C ALA A 701 -26.59 -26.07 14.15
N PRO A 702 -26.00 -26.15 15.37
CA PRO A 702 -26.21 -27.31 16.25
C PRO A 702 -27.67 -27.53 16.65
N ILE A 703 -28.44 -26.46 16.84
CA ILE A 703 -29.87 -26.53 17.22
C ILE A 703 -30.68 -27.15 16.09
N LEU A 704 -30.52 -26.65 14.85
CA LEU A 704 -31.22 -27.19 13.69
C LEU A 704 -30.81 -28.64 13.40
N ARG A 705 -29.52 -28.97 13.53
CA ARG A 705 -29.05 -30.35 13.34
C ARG A 705 -29.68 -31.32 14.34
N ALA A 706 -29.77 -30.94 15.61
CA ALA A 706 -30.42 -31.73 16.63
C ALA A 706 -31.93 -31.92 16.34
N ALA A 707 -32.62 -30.83 15.96
CA ALA A 707 -34.04 -30.88 15.62
C ALA A 707 -34.34 -31.73 14.37
N ALA A 708 -33.44 -31.74 13.38
CA ALA A 708 -33.57 -32.59 12.18
C ALA A 708 -33.18 -34.06 12.41
N GLN A 709 -32.70 -34.40 13.62
CA GLN A 709 -32.12 -35.72 13.96
C GLN A 709 -30.99 -36.11 13.00
N LEU A 710 -30.19 -35.13 12.58
CA LEU A 710 -29.01 -35.38 11.77
C LEU A 710 -27.92 -36.00 12.65
N GLY A 711 -27.27 -37.06 12.17
CA GLY A 711 -26.21 -37.74 12.89
C GLY A 711 -25.00 -36.84 13.17
N SER A 712 -24.04 -37.32 13.96
CA SER A 712 -22.82 -36.60 14.31
C SER A 712 -21.85 -36.33 13.14
N TRP A 713 -22.19 -36.78 11.94
CA TRP A 713 -21.39 -36.63 10.73
C TRP A 713 -21.57 -35.21 10.15
N GLN A 714 -20.47 -34.46 10.05
CA GLN A 714 -20.39 -33.19 9.32
C GLN A 714 -19.45 -33.35 8.13
N VAL A 715 -19.81 -32.75 6.99
CA VAL A 715 -18.90 -32.59 5.85
C VAL A 715 -17.98 -31.41 6.17
N ILE A 716 -16.69 -31.67 6.33
CA ILE A 716 -15.70 -30.67 6.82
C ILE A 716 -14.81 -30.12 5.69
N SER A 717 -14.91 -30.65 4.47
CA SER A 717 -14.15 -30.17 3.31
C SER A 717 -14.76 -30.69 2.01
N PRO A 718 -15.37 -29.84 1.16
CA PRO A 718 -15.64 -30.20 -0.22
C PRO A 718 -14.33 -30.06 -1.01
N GLY A 719 -13.68 -31.18 -1.29
CA GLY A 719 -12.59 -31.25 -2.27
C GLY A 719 -12.98 -32.18 -3.40
N GLU A 720 -12.53 -31.90 -4.63
CA GLU A 720 -12.58 -32.90 -5.69
C GLU A 720 -11.60 -34.02 -5.33
N VAL A 721 -12.13 -35.11 -4.79
CA VAL A 721 -11.36 -36.31 -4.47
C VAL A 721 -11.86 -37.46 -5.34
N SER A 722 -10.92 -38.24 -5.86
CA SER A 722 -11.22 -39.52 -6.51
C SER A 722 -10.55 -40.62 -5.69
N GLY A 723 -11.30 -41.68 -5.40
CA GLY A 723 -10.86 -42.74 -4.51
C GLY A 723 -11.81 -43.92 -4.52
N LYS A 724 -11.59 -44.90 -3.63
CA LYS A 724 -12.50 -46.04 -3.44
C LYS A 724 -13.33 -45.87 -2.18
N VAL A 725 -14.64 -45.99 -2.31
CA VAL A 725 -15.56 -46.05 -1.16
C VAL A 725 -15.46 -47.45 -0.53
N GLU A 726 -15.07 -47.51 0.74
CA GLU A 726 -15.06 -48.74 1.55
C GLU A 726 -16.08 -48.58 2.68
N ALA A 727 -16.96 -49.58 2.86
CA ALA A 727 -17.85 -49.63 4.02
C ALA A 727 -17.10 -50.32 5.17
N ALA A 728 -16.87 -49.58 6.26
CA ALA A 728 -16.17 -50.10 7.44
C ALA A 728 -16.68 -49.44 8.73
N GLU A 729 -16.50 -50.15 9.86
CA GLU A 729 -16.64 -49.59 11.20
C GLU A 729 -15.53 -48.56 11.46
N LEU A 730 -15.87 -47.35 11.92
CA LEU A 730 -14.92 -46.23 12.10
C LEU A 730 -13.74 -46.61 13.01
N SER A 731 -14.01 -47.38 14.06
CA SER A 731 -13.00 -47.92 14.99
C SER A 731 -11.94 -48.78 14.29
N ALA A 732 -12.29 -49.43 13.18
CA ALA A 732 -11.41 -50.30 12.41
C ALA A 732 -10.54 -49.53 11.38
N VAL A 733 -10.86 -48.27 11.09
CA VAL A 733 -10.20 -47.47 10.04
C VAL A 733 -9.56 -46.18 10.54
N GLN A 734 -9.87 -45.72 11.75
CA GLN A 734 -9.35 -44.46 12.34
C GLN A 734 -7.82 -44.35 12.41
N ALA A 735 -7.09 -45.47 12.44
CA ALA A 735 -5.63 -45.52 12.49
C ALA A 735 -4.98 -45.97 11.17
N ARG A 736 -5.77 -46.19 10.11
CA ARG A 736 -5.25 -46.65 8.81
C ARG A 736 -4.76 -45.46 7.99
N VAL A 737 -3.50 -45.53 7.58
CA VAL A 737 -2.93 -44.62 6.59
C VAL A 737 -3.01 -45.30 5.22
N PHE A 738 -3.82 -44.74 4.33
CA PHE A 738 -3.99 -45.27 2.99
C PHE A 738 -2.90 -44.72 2.07
N LYS A 739 -2.16 -45.62 1.41
CA LYS A 739 -1.05 -45.26 0.50
C LYS A 739 -1.53 -44.78 -0.88
N LYS A 740 -2.83 -44.85 -1.15
CA LYS A 740 -3.49 -44.40 -2.37
C LYS A 740 -4.79 -43.69 -1.96
N PRO A 741 -5.21 -42.64 -2.70
CA PRO A 741 -6.51 -42.00 -2.53
C PRO A 741 -7.68 -43.00 -2.63
#